data_AF-F0SLB6-F1
#
_entry.id   AF-F0SLB6-F1
#
_cell.length_a   1.000
_cell.length_b   1.000
_cell.length_c   1.000
_cell.angle_alpha   90.00
_cell.angle_beta   90.00
_cell.angle_gamma   90.00
#
_symmetry.space_group_name_H-M   'P 1'
#
loop_
_entity.id
_entity.type
_entity.pdbx_description
1 polymer ?
#
loop_
_entity_poly.entity_id
_entity_poly.type
_entity_poly.pdbx_seq_one_letter_code
_entity_poly.pdbx_strand_id
1 'polypeptide(L)'
;MTPEALSKLNDLQDDVRSMASRVAQMAADPELFANWSDAGLPEQMRQLDSRILQQRSELIQTLQQSNLEPPAAWNELSLNQLADYALAARTLVRINQQLADERLRLAAAESSPSAKKPLYAQLSEIEQLALDPPHPLPQDLHAFVENRHPVQEAISTFVSEVQSQAAPAESENVLPPGAPVESDEDFETPPIPAAASTSVPLTFADLLNSGNAPEKAEEEHEANSEQAAAFELDDSLTPDDEAALTEDVLADSDSDSLDAHAALETSEPASTIETEQPLAPVASDEDQDEGLIFDDFDEGPREKQILTAEDLSRQLEGVQDTGQQATATETQPPAEPLFSEDSVFDALEAAAIHEAEHKLTEVESPDKSDTSFPLETTAAGPQNADSTSVDHPASADRSDDAAELPPADYAEVRNIAIKAKGAQNRFDRVSYLSRLIWELISVGEYPWAYQVSRCLYANVDEDLSIPAPEPWLLKLLTLGDRMLLSSGRVAREFQSVITKHRSEALRIAESAEKPEAFLLRAALMRGTITTASPVAADVLRTYLILPDQTQLYNYCSRIASFSTRANGLKLDQYFYRPGAASVETEARAIRSLAQAWQGGHFNDVLSYRVSTPVFSRAFWSVRASAATARPHVMQQWRARQIVQAHIARLLQPILDNQLTRSAAMEEELNRLSRNVTVEGDDTHVVISDTETARLPGKEVFNHVQEALELGSHWMVLAASYPGIESVLVPPEINELRDEIDRRETTVFKELKALERTHNSHAHRAALTACRRNMDRIHQLFHPTEEPRLGEPDPQCLVNAELLKIPGVSLDDEWVCHSSPTTLEHPLLDTLTGEPIAWRDAFASQLEAGSYRSARGLLRLDHWRDSERDQLRRQMEEHRQDRAGNLRDLAERLKVQLEQSRHIEMISEREAKEYFARIVSLEQRIPSDYRLNEIRAELSEIRQTLDTRRGLELRRMQQRMDQISDFDVHGQSQGSPAPPANPPENRQPESPNDSDDDSPADDWALDV
;
A
#
# COMPACT_ATOMS: atom_id res chain seq x y z
N MET A 1 -11.02 -9.68 58.99
CA MET A 1 -11.89 -8.51 58.77
C MET A 1 -12.97 -8.42 59.84
N THR A 2 -13.46 -7.23 60.15
CA THR A 2 -14.59 -7.02 61.07
C THR A 2 -15.93 -7.15 60.33
N PRO A 3 -17.02 -7.58 61.00
CA PRO A 3 -18.38 -7.60 60.42
C PRO A 3 -18.81 -6.23 59.86
N GLU A 4 -18.26 -5.16 60.42
CA GLU A 4 -18.48 -3.78 59.99
C GLU A 4 -17.95 -3.51 58.57
N ALA A 5 -16.79 -4.06 58.19
CA ALA A 5 -16.22 -3.87 56.86
C ALA A 5 -17.02 -4.63 55.79
N LEU A 6 -17.58 -5.79 56.12
CA LEU A 6 -18.50 -6.55 55.26
C LEU A 6 -19.84 -5.83 55.07
N SER A 7 -20.36 -5.17 56.11
CA SER A 7 -21.56 -4.34 56.00
C SER A 7 -21.34 -3.17 55.04
N LYS A 8 -20.21 -2.45 55.20
CA LYS A 8 -19.86 -1.31 54.33
C LYS A 8 -19.70 -1.71 52.87
N LEU A 9 -19.15 -2.91 52.60
CA LEU A 9 -19.04 -3.45 51.25
C LEU A 9 -20.41 -3.79 50.62
N ASN A 10 -21.38 -4.22 51.43
CA ASN A 10 -22.75 -4.46 50.95
C ASN A 10 -23.45 -3.14 50.60
N ASP A 11 -23.39 -2.16 51.51
CA ASP A 11 -24.02 -0.86 51.31
C ASP A 11 -23.44 -0.17 50.06
N LEU A 12 -22.13 -0.29 49.86
CA LEU A 12 -21.43 0.24 48.70
C LEU A 12 -21.80 -0.46 47.38
N GLN A 13 -21.93 -1.79 47.39
CA GLN A 13 -22.33 -2.56 46.22
C GLN A 13 -23.75 -2.19 45.78
N ASP A 14 -24.68 -2.05 46.73
CA ASP A 14 -26.06 -1.69 46.45
C ASP A 14 -26.16 -0.24 45.95
N ASP A 15 -25.36 0.67 46.51
CA ASP A 15 -25.25 2.05 46.01
C ASP A 15 -24.71 2.12 44.57
N VAL A 16 -23.64 1.39 44.24
CA VAL A 16 -23.06 1.39 42.89
C VAL A 16 -24.02 0.78 41.87
N ARG A 17 -24.71 -0.32 42.20
CA ARG A 17 -25.73 -0.92 41.32
C ARG A 17 -26.93 0.01 41.13
N SER A 18 -27.38 0.68 42.19
CA SER A 18 -28.45 1.67 42.13
C SER A 18 -28.07 2.84 41.19
N MET A 19 -26.83 3.33 41.29
CA MET A 19 -26.33 4.38 40.39
C MET A 19 -26.21 3.89 38.94
N ALA A 20 -25.62 2.72 38.71
CA ALA A 20 -25.48 2.16 37.37
C ALA A 20 -26.84 1.93 36.69
N SER A 21 -27.83 1.42 37.44
CA SER A 21 -29.19 1.25 36.96
C SER A 21 -29.87 2.58 36.62
N ARG A 22 -29.64 3.64 37.40
CA ARG A 22 -30.16 4.99 37.11
C ARG A 22 -29.53 5.57 35.85
N VAL A 23 -28.22 5.46 35.69
CA VAL A 23 -27.50 5.93 34.49
C VAL A 23 -27.96 5.16 33.24
N ALA A 24 -28.16 3.84 33.34
CA ALA A 24 -28.67 3.02 32.25
C ALA A 24 -30.12 3.36 31.88
N GLN A 25 -31.00 3.58 32.86
CA GLN A 25 -32.37 4.05 32.61
C GLN A 25 -32.40 5.43 31.95
N MET A 26 -31.50 6.33 32.34
CA MET A 26 -31.37 7.66 31.74
C MET A 26 -30.85 7.63 30.31
N ALA A 27 -29.98 6.68 29.97
CA ALA A 27 -29.48 6.49 28.60
C ALA A 27 -30.55 5.88 27.67
N ALA A 28 -31.52 5.15 28.23
CA ALA A 28 -32.56 4.46 27.48
C ALA A 28 -33.81 5.32 27.21
N ASP A 29 -34.01 6.44 27.91
CA ASP A 29 -35.19 7.31 27.78
C ASP A 29 -34.80 8.77 27.42
N PRO A 30 -34.97 9.18 26.16
CA PRO A 30 -34.62 10.51 25.67
C PRO A 30 -35.39 11.66 26.34
N GLU A 31 -36.62 11.43 26.81
CA GLU A 31 -37.45 12.47 27.46
C GLU A 31 -37.00 12.71 28.91
N LEU A 32 -36.56 11.66 29.61
CA LEU A 32 -35.92 11.77 30.93
C LEU A 32 -34.57 12.50 30.84
N PHE A 33 -33.82 12.27 29.77
CA PHE A 33 -32.56 12.97 29.50
C PHE A 33 -32.77 14.47 29.21
N ALA A 34 -33.80 14.81 28.43
CA ALA A 34 -34.15 16.19 28.11
C ALA A 34 -34.59 17.01 29.34
N ASN A 35 -35.47 16.45 30.18
CA ASN A 35 -35.97 17.09 31.41
C ASN A 35 -34.86 17.33 32.47
N TRP A 36 -33.76 16.59 32.41
CA TRP A 36 -32.60 16.77 33.29
C TRP A 36 -31.63 17.85 32.83
N SER A 37 -31.57 18.12 31.52
CA SER A 37 -30.67 19.12 30.95
C SER A 37 -30.99 20.56 31.43
N ASP A 38 -32.26 20.83 31.72
CA ASP A 38 -32.73 22.14 32.20
C ASP A 38 -32.54 22.38 33.71
N ALA A 39 -32.16 21.35 34.50
CA ALA A 39 -32.18 21.40 35.97
C ALA A 39 -30.81 21.25 36.66
N GLY A 40 -29.75 21.85 36.11
CA GLY A 40 -28.44 21.91 36.79
C GLY A 40 -27.56 20.67 36.62
N LEU A 41 -27.62 20.05 35.43
CA LEU A 41 -26.83 18.89 35.01
C LEU A 41 -25.32 18.96 35.39
N PRO A 42 -24.62 20.10 35.23
CA PRO A 42 -23.19 20.15 35.54
C PRO A 42 -22.89 19.99 37.04
N GLU A 43 -23.80 20.43 37.91
CA GLU A 43 -23.60 20.35 39.36
C GLU A 43 -23.94 18.95 39.88
N GLN A 44 -24.99 18.32 39.33
CA GLN A 44 -25.35 16.94 39.66
C GLN A 44 -24.33 15.94 39.11
N MET A 45 -23.75 16.17 37.92
CA MET A 45 -22.65 15.36 37.41
C MET A 45 -21.39 15.51 38.26
N ARG A 46 -21.05 16.73 38.72
CA ARG A 46 -19.95 16.93 39.68
C ARG A 46 -20.20 16.23 41.02
N GLN A 47 -21.44 16.26 41.53
CA GLN A 47 -21.80 15.55 42.75
C GLN A 47 -21.72 14.02 42.56
N LEU A 48 -22.11 13.52 41.40
CA LEU A 48 -22.00 12.11 41.04
C LEU A 48 -20.53 11.69 40.95
N ASP A 49 -19.70 12.43 40.23
CA ASP A 49 -18.26 12.17 40.11
C ASP A 49 -17.55 12.22 41.47
N SER A 50 -17.89 13.22 42.31
CA SER A 50 -17.38 13.30 43.68
C SER A 50 -17.79 12.09 44.52
N ARG A 51 -19.01 11.59 44.36
CA ARG A 51 -19.52 10.43 45.08
C ARG A 51 -18.88 9.13 44.60
N ILE A 52 -18.65 8.98 43.29
CA ILE A 52 -17.93 7.85 42.70
C ILE A 52 -16.47 7.83 43.19
N LEU A 53 -15.80 8.98 43.22
CA LEU A 53 -14.43 9.10 43.74
C LEU A 53 -14.36 8.77 45.23
N GLN A 54 -15.33 9.25 46.02
CA GLN A 54 -15.43 8.91 47.44
C GLN A 54 -15.60 7.39 47.63
N GLN A 55 -16.54 6.78 46.89
CA GLN A 55 -16.79 5.35 46.95
C GLN A 55 -15.58 4.50 46.52
N ARG A 56 -14.84 4.93 45.49
CA ARG A 56 -13.57 4.31 45.09
C ARG A 56 -12.54 4.38 46.21
N SER A 57 -12.42 5.52 46.89
CA SER A 57 -11.47 5.69 47.99
C SER A 57 -11.83 4.84 49.22
N GLU A 58 -13.11 4.73 49.55
CA GLU A 58 -13.60 3.88 50.66
C GLU A 58 -13.40 2.39 50.35
N LEU A 59 -13.59 1.95 49.10
CA LEU A 59 -13.32 0.57 48.71
C LEU A 59 -11.81 0.26 48.76
N ILE A 60 -10.95 1.15 48.25
CA ILE A 60 -9.48 1.00 48.35
C ILE A 60 -9.08 0.88 49.82
N GLN A 61 -9.59 1.75 50.69
CA GLN A 61 -9.29 1.70 52.12
C GLN A 61 -9.74 0.39 52.75
N THR A 62 -10.90 -0.12 52.36
CA THR A 62 -11.44 -1.39 52.86
C THR A 62 -10.63 -2.60 52.37
N LEU A 63 -10.18 -2.58 51.11
CA LEU A 63 -9.30 -3.59 50.53
C LEU A 63 -7.92 -3.59 51.24
N GLN A 64 -7.33 -2.40 51.43
CA GLN A 64 -6.06 -2.24 52.14
C GLN A 64 -6.14 -2.69 53.60
N GLN A 65 -7.24 -2.38 54.31
CA GLN A 65 -7.48 -2.90 55.67
C GLN A 65 -7.61 -4.42 55.72
N SER A 66 -7.81 -5.06 54.57
CA SER A 66 -7.95 -6.50 54.39
C SER A 66 -6.70 -7.14 53.78
N ASN A 67 -5.59 -6.38 53.65
CA ASN A 67 -4.36 -6.76 52.96
C ASN A 67 -4.57 -7.17 51.49
N LEU A 68 -5.51 -6.52 50.81
CA LEU A 68 -5.78 -6.70 49.38
C LEU A 68 -5.28 -5.46 48.63
N GLU A 69 -4.40 -5.63 47.66
CA GLU A 69 -3.95 -4.52 46.81
C GLU A 69 -4.92 -4.31 45.63
N PRO A 70 -5.37 -3.07 45.35
CA PRO A 70 -6.17 -2.77 44.17
C PRO A 70 -5.30 -2.82 42.89
N PRO A 71 -5.81 -3.29 41.74
CA PRO A 71 -5.06 -3.36 40.48
C PRO A 71 -4.61 -1.99 39.97
N ALA A 72 -3.50 -1.96 39.20
CA ALA A 72 -2.91 -0.72 38.68
C ALA A 72 -3.86 0.12 37.81
N ALA A 73 -4.82 -0.52 37.12
CA ALA A 73 -5.83 0.13 36.29
C ALA A 73 -7.09 0.58 37.05
N TRP A 74 -7.08 0.61 38.40
CA TRP A 74 -8.24 0.92 39.25
C TRP A 74 -9.01 2.19 38.86
N ASN A 75 -8.28 3.21 38.41
CA ASN A 75 -8.85 4.50 38.04
C ASN A 75 -9.63 4.46 36.72
N GLU A 76 -9.40 3.44 35.89
CA GLU A 76 -9.94 3.28 34.53
C GLU A 76 -11.17 2.37 34.49
N LEU A 77 -11.50 1.69 35.59
CA LEU A 77 -12.64 0.77 35.67
C LEU A 77 -13.99 1.50 35.58
N SER A 78 -14.89 1.00 34.73
CA SER A 78 -16.29 1.44 34.68
C SER A 78 -17.05 1.13 35.99
N LEU A 79 -18.20 1.77 36.21
CA LEU A 79 -19.03 1.53 37.40
C LEU A 79 -19.51 0.07 37.53
N ASN A 80 -19.83 -0.57 36.40
CA ASN A 80 -20.23 -1.98 36.39
C ASN A 80 -19.04 -2.88 36.78
N GLN A 81 -17.86 -2.63 36.22
CA GLN A 81 -16.64 -3.36 36.59
C GLN A 81 -16.26 -3.16 38.07
N LEU A 82 -16.50 -1.96 38.62
CA LEU A 82 -16.30 -1.69 40.06
C LEU A 82 -17.30 -2.46 40.94
N ALA A 83 -18.56 -2.59 40.51
CA ALA A 83 -19.55 -3.39 41.22
C ALA A 83 -19.21 -4.88 41.21
N ASP A 84 -18.74 -5.38 40.07
CA ASP A 84 -18.30 -6.77 39.90
C ASP A 84 -17.03 -7.05 40.72
N TYR A 85 -16.09 -6.10 40.76
CA TYR A 85 -14.91 -6.18 41.62
C TYR A 85 -15.29 -6.18 43.12
N ALA A 86 -16.21 -5.31 43.54
CA ALA A 86 -16.69 -5.30 44.92
C ALA A 86 -17.34 -6.64 45.32
N LEU A 87 -18.07 -7.27 44.41
CA LEU A 87 -18.65 -8.60 44.60
C LEU A 87 -17.59 -9.70 44.68
N ALA A 88 -16.57 -9.65 43.82
CA ALA A 88 -15.44 -10.59 43.86
C ALA A 88 -14.66 -10.46 45.18
N ALA A 89 -14.32 -9.23 45.58
CA ALA A 89 -13.67 -8.94 46.85
C ALA A 89 -14.49 -9.44 48.05
N ARG A 90 -15.81 -9.21 48.05
CA ARG A 90 -16.73 -9.73 49.08
C ARG A 90 -16.69 -11.26 49.17
N THR A 91 -16.68 -11.94 48.03
CA THR A 91 -16.66 -13.40 47.96
C THR A 91 -15.35 -13.95 48.52
N LEU A 92 -14.21 -13.38 48.12
CA LEU A 92 -12.90 -13.74 48.65
C LEU A 92 -12.77 -13.49 50.16
N VAL A 93 -13.35 -12.40 50.66
CA VAL A 93 -13.38 -12.10 52.09
C VAL A 93 -14.19 -13.14 52.87
N ARG A 94 -15.35 -13.55 52.33
CA ARG A 94 -16.20 -14.57 52.95
C ARG A 94 -15.50 -15.92 53.02
N ILE A 95 -14.84 -16.31 51.92
CA ILE A 95 -14.02 -17.52 51.82
C ILE A 95 -12.91 -17.50 52.87
N ASN A 96 -12.18 -16.38 53.01
CA ASN A 96 -11.16 -16.21 54.04
C ASN A 96 -11.69 -16.36 55.46
N GLN A 97 -12.87 -15.82 55.75
CA GLN A 97 -13.48 -15.91 57.07
C GLN A 97 -13.91 -17.34 57.40
N GLN A 98 -14.50 -18.04 56.42
CA GLN A 98 -14.83 -19.46 56.55
C GLN A 98 -13.55 -20.29 56.77
N LEU A 99 -12.47 -20.01 56.04
CA LEU A 99 -11.19 -20.67 56.23
C LEU A 99 -10.62 -20.45 57.65
N ALA A 100 -10.72 -19.23 58.18
CA ALA A 100 -10.28 -18.91 59.53
C ALA A 100 -11.10 -19.62 60.61
N ASP A 101 -12.42 -19.72 60.43
CA ASP A 101 -13.32 -20.46 61.33
C ASP A 101 -13.03 -21.97 61.28
N GLU A 102 -12.76 -22.51 60.09
CA GLU A 102 -12.39 -23.92 59.92
C GLU A 102 -10.99 -24.23 60.48
N ARG A 103 -10.03 -23.29 60.38
CA ARG A 103 -8.74 -23.37 61.09
C ARG A 103 -8.92 -23.48 62.59
N LEU A 104 -9.79 -22.66 63.16
CA LEU A 104 -10.14 -22.70 64.60
C LEU A 104 -10.82 -24.02 64.99
N ARG A 105 -11.72 -24.55 64.14
CA ARG A 105 -12.37 -25.85 64.36
C ARG A 105 -11.39 -27.01 64.27
N LEU A 106 -10.46 -26.97 63.31
CA LEU A 106 -9.41 -27.97 63.14
C LEU A 106 -8.47 -28.00 64.35
N ALA A 107 -8.05 -26.84 64.84
CA ALA A 107 -7.24 -26.70 66.06
C ALA A 107 -7.98 -27.22 67.30
N ALA A 108 -9.31 -27.03 67.38
CA ALA A 108 -10.14 -27.59 68.45
C ALA A 108 -10.37 -29.11 68.33
N ALA A 109 -10.22 -29.68 67.13
CA ALA A 109 -10.48 -31.09 66.82
C ALA A 109 -9.25 -32.01 66.95
N GLU A 110 -8.11 -31.49 67.44
CA GLU A 110 -6.80 -32.17 67.48
C GLU A 110 -6.80 -33.55 68.16
N SER A 111 -7.79 -33.89 68.99
CA SER A 111 -7.82 -35.16 69.74
C SER A 111 -8.64 -36.31 69.12
N SER A 112 -9.32 -36.12 67.98
CA SER A 112 -10.12 -37.20 67.37
C SER A 112 -10.03 -37.27 65.83
N PRO A 113 -9.43 -38.33 65.26
CA PRO A 113 -9.31 -38.49 63.81
C PRO A 113 -10.67 -38.65 63.11
N SER A 114 -11.72 -39.10 63.80
CA SER A 114 -13.07 -39.19 63.22
C SER A 114 -13.75 -37.83 63.06
N ALA A 115 -13.34 -36.82 63.83
CA ALA A 115 -13.88 -35.45 63.75
C ALA A 115 -13.26 -34.63 62.60
N LYS A 116 -12.09 -35.05 62.08
CA LYS A 116 -11.40 -34.36 60.99
C LYS A 116 -12.01 -34.63 59.61
N LYS A 117 -12.61 -35.81 59.38
CA LYS A 117 -13.20 -36.21 58.09
C LYS A 117 -14.24 -35.24 57.49
N PRO A 118 -15.23 -34.71 58.25
CA PRO A 118 -16.18 -33.73 57.71
C PRO A 118 -15.54 -32.35 57.44
N LEU A 119 -14.49 -31.97 58.18
CA LEU A 119 -13.77 -30.70 57.97
C LEU A 119 -13.02 -30.70 56.63
N TYR A 120 -12.47 -31.85 56.21
CA TYR A 120 -11.82 -31.99 54.90
C TYR A 120 -12.78 -31.79 53.71
N ALA A 121 -14.01 -32.32 53.83
CA ALA A 121 -15.02 -32.14 52.78
C ALA A 121 -15.41 -30.67 52.63
N GLN A 122 -15.53 -29.94 53.76
CA GLN A 122 -15.83 -28.51 53.76
C GLN A 122 -14.66 -27.67 53.24
N LEU A 123 -13.41 -28.03 53.56
CA LEU A 123 -12.23 -27.34 53.02
C LEU A 123 -12.08 -27.52 51.51
N SER A 124 -12.39 -28.71 50.99
CA SER A 124 -12.40 -28.97 49.54
C SER A 124 -13.50 -28.16 48.82
N GLU A 125 -14.65 -27.96 49.45
CA GLU A 125 -15.74 -27.12 48.92
C GLU A 125 -15.35 -25.63 48.92
N ILE A 126 -14.68 -25.16 49.97
CA ILE A 126 -14.14 -23.78 50.06
C ILE A 126 -13.04 -23.55 48.99
N GLU A 127 -12.20 -24.54 48.73
CA GLU A 127 -11.16 -24.49 47.69
C GLU A 127 -11.76 -24.42 46.29
N GLN A 128 -12.80 -25.22 46.01
CA GLN A 128 -13.53 -25.14 44.73
C GLN A 128 -14.23 -23.79 44.53
N LEU A 129 -14.85 -23.23 45.57
CA LEU A 129 -15.47 -21.90 45.53
C LEU A 129 -14.46 -20.76 45.31
N ALA A 130 -13.19 -20.96 45.68
CA ALA A 130 -12.12 -19.99 45.43
C ALA A 130 -11.52 -20.10 44.02
N LEU A 131 -11.56 -21.29 43.42
CA LEU A 131 -11.08 -21.56 42.06
C LEU A 131 -12.11 -21.18 40.99
N ASP A 132 -13.39 -21.43 41.25
CA ASP A 132 -14.51 -21.12 40.35
C ASP A 132 -15.56 -20.27 41.08
N PRO A 133 -15.41 -18.93 41.14
CA PRO A 133 -16.43 -18.07 41.72
C PRO A 133 -17.73 -18.19 40.89
N PRO A 134 -18.92 -18.18 41.53
CA PRO A 134 -20.21 -18.51 40.88
C PRO A 134 -20.72 -17.51 39.82
N HIS A 135 -19.93 -16.49 39.47
CA HIS A 135 -20.24 -15.53 38.41
C HIS A 135 -19.03 -15.36 37.48
N PRO A 136 -19.21 -15.44 36.15
CA PRO A 136 -18.12 -15.24 35.20
C PRO A 136 -17.56 -13.83 35.36
N LEU A 137 -16.29 -13.74 35.72
CA LEU A 137 -15.61 -12.46 35.84
C LEU A 137 -15.25 -11.95 34.43
N PRO A 138 -15.25 -10.63 34.19
CA PRO A 138 -14.67 -10.06 32.97
C PRO A 138 -13.22 -10.53 32.77
N GLN A 139 -12.77 -10.70 31.52
CA GLN A 139 -11.44 -11.23 31.16
C GLN A 139 -10.28 -10.48 31.83
N ASP A 140 -10.42 -9.16 32.02
CA ASP A 140 -9.42 -8.32 32.69
C ASP A 140 -9.32 -8.61 34.21
N LEU A 141 -10.41 -9.10 34.80
CA LEU A 141 -10.49 -9.56 36.19
C LEU A 141 -10.01 -11.01 36.33
N HIS A 142 -10.11 -11.82 35.28
CA HIS A 142 -9.46 -13.14 35.24
C HIS A 142 -7.93 -13.01 35.36
N ALA A 143 -7.31 -12.04 34.70
CA ALA A 143 -5.87 -11.76 34.87
C ALA A 143 -5.50 -11.34 36.31
N PHE A 144 -6.40 -10.65 37.03
CA PHE A 144 -6.23 -10.33 38.45
C PHE A 144 -6.30 -11.58 39.35
N VAL A 145 -7.19 -12.52 39.03
CA VAL A 145 -7.30 -13.81 39.72
C VAL A 145 -6.13 -14.74 39.37
N GLU A 146 -5.68 -14.76 38.12
CA GLU A 146 -4.56 -15.58 37.63
C GLU A 146 -3.19 -15.13 38.19
N ASN A 147 -3.03 -13.85 38.53
CA ASN A 147 -1.80 -13.29 39.13
C ASN A 147 -1.58 -13.69 40.60
N ARG A 148 -2.05 -14.87 41.03
CA ARG A 148 -1.88 -15.49 42.36
C ARG A 148 -2.12 -14.50 43.50
N HIS A 149 -3.38 -14.20 43.71
CA HIS A 149 -3.82 -13.44 44.87
C HIS A 149 -3.41 -14.13 46.19
N PRO A 150 -2.93 -13.40 47.23
CA PRO A 150 -2.37 -13.97 48.47
C PRO A 150 -3.34 -14.89 49.24
N VAL A 151 -4.63 -14.77 48.98
CA VAL A 151 -5.68 -15.64 49.55
C VAL A 151 -5.66 -17.04 48.92
N GLN A 152 -5.42 -17.16 47.62
CA GLN A 152 -5.35 -18.45 46.94
C GLN A 152 -4.07 -19.21 47.35
N GLU A 153 -2.97 -18.48 47.55
CA GLU A 153 -1.74 -19.01 48.14
C GLU A 153 -1.95 -19.44 49.61
N ALA A 154 -2.67 -18.66 50.41
CA ALA A 154 -2.99 -19.02 51.81
C ALA A 154 -3.95 -20.22 51.93
N ILE A 155 -4.87 -20.40 50.99
CA ILE A 155 -5.77 -21.56 50.90
C ILE A 155 -4.98 -22.81 50.51
N SER A 156 -4.23 -22.76 49.40
CA SER A 156 -3.42 -23.89 48.93
C SER A 156 -2.36 -24.33 49.94
N THR A 157 -1.68 -23.37 50.59
CA THR A 157 -0.72 -23.66 51.66
C THR A 157 -1.39 -24.36 52.84
N PHE A 158 -2.59 -23.93 53.23
CA PHE A 158 -3.32 -24.55 54.32
C PHE A 158 -3.85 -25.93 53.98
N VAL A 159 -4.41 -26.12 52.78
CA VAL A 159 -4.85 -27.44 52.30
C VAL A 159 -3.67 -28.41 52.30
N SER A 160 -2.49 -27.98 51.83
CA SER A 160 -1.26 -28.76 51.87
C SER A 160 -0.81 -29.08 53.30
N GLU A 161 -0.86 -28.10 54.21
CA GLU A 161 -0.52 -28.29 55.62
C GLU A 161 -1.44 -29.32 56.30
N VAL A 162 -2.76 -29.23 56.09
CA VAL A 162 -3.72 -30.18 56.66
C VAL A 162 -3.60 -31.57 56.02
N GLN A 163 -3.36 -31.66 54.70
CA GLN A 163 -3.10 -32.94 54.02
C GLN A 163 -1.82 -33.63 54.53
N SER A 164 -0.77 -32.85 54.81
CA SER A 164 0.48 -33.37 55.37
C SER A 164 0.31 -33.94 56.78
N GLN A 165 -0.61 -33.39 57.58
CA GLN A 165 -0.97 -33.91 58.90
C GLN A 165 -1.90 -35.13 58.85
N ALA A 166 -2.45 -35.46 57.68
CA ALA A 166 -3.37 -36.57 57.47
C ALA A 166 -2.70 -37.85 56.94
N ALA A 167 -1.46 -37.75 56.44
CA ALA A 167 -0.75 -38.88 55.86
C ALA A 167 -0.45 -39.95 56.93
N PRO A 168 -0.96 -41.19 56.79
CA PRO A 168 -0.64 -42.25 57.74
C PRO A 168 0.83 -42.65 57.59
N ALA A 169 1.53 -42.76 58.72
CA ALA A 169 2.90 -43.29 58.77
C ALA A 169 2.89 -44.77 58.37
N GLU A 170 3.10 -45.07 57.09
CA GLU A 170 3.37 -46.43 56.63
C GLU A 170 4.81 -46.81 56.96
N SER A 171 4.93 -47.89 57.71
CA SER A 171 6.14 -48.43 58.34
C SER A 171 7.12 -49.02 57.33
N GLU A 172 8.38 -48.59 57.42
CA GLU A 172 9.57 -49.27 56.89
C GLU A 172 9.64 -50.73 57.35
N ASN A 173 9.84 -51.66 56.40
CA ASN A 173 10.41 -52.96 56.68
C ASN A 173 11.37 -53.36 55.56
N VAL A 174 12.67 -53.21 55.84
CA VAL A 174 13.82 -53.59 55.01
C VAL A 174 14.40 -54.89 55.57
N LEU A 175 14.68 -55.88 54.71
CA LEU A 175 15.70 -56.92 54.96
C LEU A 175 16.29 -57.44 53.61
N PRO A 176 17.55 -57.93 53.59
CA PRO A 176 18.47 -57.88 52.44
C PRO A 176 18.66 -59.23 51.70
N PRO A 177 19.39 -59.25 50.56
CA PRO A 177 19.54 -60.45 49.73
C PRO A 177 20.85 -61.21 49.99
N GLY A 178 20.82 -62.54 49.86
CA GLY A 178 22.02 -63.37 49.83
C GLY A 178 21.79 -64.87 49.66
N ALA A 179 22.29 -65.39 48.53
CA ALA A 179 22.80 -66.76 48.26
C ALA A 179 21.81 -67.90 47.86
N PRO A 180 22.29 -68.90 47.06
CA PRO A 180 21.53 -69.59 46.00
C PRO A 180 21.34 -71.12 46.24
N VAL A 181 20.76 -71.82 45.24
CA VAL A 181 20.96 -73.25 44.81
C VAL A 181 19.71 -74.16 44.80
N GLU A 182 19.64 -75.01 43.74
CA GLU A 182 18.88 -76.28 43.52
C GLU A 182 17.35 -76.18 43.30
N SER A 183 16.76 -76.46 42.12
CA SER A 183 16.68 -77.65 41.24
C SER A 183 15.41 -78.50 41.45
N ASP A 184 14.78 -78.82 40.31
CA ASP A 184 13.91 -79.97 39.99
C ASP A 184 12.37 -79.92 40.17
N GLU A 185 11.77 -80.57 39.16
CA GLU A 185 10.45 -81.22 39.01
C GLU A 185 9.26 -80.45 38.39
N ASP A 186 9.09 -80.70 37.08
CA ASP A 186 7.93 -81.33 36.42
C ASP A 186 6.49 -80.90 36.80
N PHE A 187 5.70 -80.47 35.80
CA PHE A 187 4.53 -81.24 35.28
C PHE A 187 3.79 -80.52 34.12
N GLU A 188 3.74 -81.22 32.99
CA GLU A 188 2.68 -81.39 31.95
C GLU A 188 1.71 -80.26 31.52
N THR A 189 1.83 -79.95 30.21
CA THR A 189 0.88 -79.50 29.14
C THR A 189 -0.58 -80.02 29.21
N PRO A 190 -1.64 -79.54 28.46
CA PRO A 190 -1.63 -79.17 27.02
C PRO A 190 -2.73 -78.11 26.55
N PRO A 191 -3.19 -77.98 25.28
CA PRO A 191 -2.65 -77.02 24.28
C PRO A 191 -3.68 -76.22 23.37
N ILE A 192 -3.16 -75.38 22.43
CA ILE A 192 -3.69 -74.96 21.07
C ILE A 192 -4.64 -73.73 20.97
N PRO A 193 -4.64 -72.87 19.88
CA PRO A 193 -3.61 -72.48 18.89
C PRO A 193 -3.45 -70.95 18.60
N ALA A 194 -2.25 -70.64 18.08
CA ALA A 194 -1.85 -69.76 16.96
C ALA A 194 -2.75 -68.63 16.39
N ALA A 195 -2.18 -67.43 16.28
CA ALA A 195 -1.92 -66.77 14.98
C ALA A 195 -0.84 -65.68 15.11
N ALA A 196 -0.04 -65.55 14.06
CA ALA A 196 1.22 -64.83 13.96
C ALA A 196 1.08 -63.30 13.87
N SER A 197 2.07 -62.57 14.39
CA SER A 197 2.81 -61.58 13.61
C SER A 197 4.08 -61.11 14.35
N THR A 198 5.15 -61.19 13.60
CA THR A 198 6.56 -60.86 13.85
C THR A 198 6.80 -59.40 14.27
N SER A 199 7.50 -59.21 15.38
CA SER A 199 8.30 -58.00 15.65
C SER A 199 9.66 -58.42 16.21
N VAL A 200 10.73 -57.93 15.57
CA VAL A 200 12.11 -58.04 16.06
C VAL A 200 12.46 -56.70 16.72
N PRO A 201 12.97 -56.68 17.95
CA PRO A 201 13.46 -55.47 18.61
C PRO A 201 14.98 -55.33 18.41
N LEU A 202 15.48 -54.11 18.25
CA LEU A 202 16.89 -53.80 18.45
C LEU A 202 17.03 -52.78 19.58
N THR A 203 17.74 -53.22 20.60
CA THR A 203 18.01 -52.60 21.88
C THR A 203 19.15 -51.60 21.79
N PHE A 204 19.00 -50.59 22.64
CA PHE A 204 19.90 -49.50 22.96
C PHE A 204 20.80 -49.92 24.14
N ALA A 205 22.11 -50.06 23.91
CA ALA A 205 23.18 -49.95 24.92
C ALA A 205 24.52 -50.38 24.30
N ASP A 206 25.46 -49.44 24.14
CA ASP A 206 26.74 -49.51 24.86
C ASP A 206 27.53 -48.20 24.70
N LEU A 207 27.74 -47.57 25.86
CA LEU A 207 28.63 -46.45 26.13
C LEU A 207 30.07 -46.94 26.34
N LEU A 208 30.98 -45.95 26.30
CA LEU A 208 32.41 -45.93 26.70
C LEU A 208 33.37 -46.06 25.50
N ASN A 209 34.37 -45.20 25.29
CA ASN A 209 35.22 -44.55 26.29
C ASN A 209 36.08 -43.38 25.72
N SER A 210 36.55 -42.49 26.62
CA SER A 210 37.69 -41.53 26.55
C SER A 210 37.62 -40.37 25.52
N GLY A 211 37.83 -39.09 25.85
CA GLY A 211 38.48 -38.46 27.00
C GLY A 211 39.74 -37.70 26.54
N ASN A 212 39.71 -36.36 26.55
CA ASN A 212 40.81 -35.48 27.02
C ASN A 212 40.51 -33.98 26.79
N ALA A 213 40.46 -33.24 27.90
CA ALA A 213 40.80 -31.82 28.00
C ALA A 213 42.34 -31.66 28.10
N PRO A 214 42.93 -30.44 28.00
CA PRO A 214 42.93 -29.43 29.08
C PRO A 214 42.71 -27.98 28.55
N GLU A 215 42.13 -27.01 29.27
CA GLU A 215 42.51 -26.28 30.50
C GLU A 215 43.50 -25.10 30.31
N LYS A 216 43.20 -24.02 31.05
CA LYS A 216 43.59 -22.59 30.96
C LYS A 216 45.00 -22.22 31.45
N ALA A 217 45.51 -21.07 31.00
CA ALA A 217 46.32 -20.08 31.75
C ALA A 217 46.38 -18.75 30.93
N GLU A 218 45.80 -17.64 31.39
CA GLU A 218 46.38 -16.52 32.18
C GLU A 218 47.03 -15.39 31.35
N GLU A 219 46.32 -14.24 31.36
CA GLU A 219 46.67 -12.81 31.52
C GLU A 219 48.06 -12.17 31.20
N GLU A 220 47.94 -10.90 30.77
CA GLU A 220 48.89 -9.76 30.73
C GLU A 220 49.92 -9.62 29.59
N HIS A 221 49.65 -8.69 28.65
CA HIS A 221 50.41 -7.43 28.52
C HIS A 221 49.82 -6.47 27.47
N GLU A 222 49.63 -5.21 27.89
CA GLU A 222 49.35 -4.02 27.09
C GLU A 222 50.55 -3.57 26.21
N ALA A 223 50.19 -2.85 25.13
CA ALA A 223 50.92 -1.78 24.42
C ALA A 223 51.54 -2.09 23.03
N ASN A 224 51.25 -1.13 22.12
CA ASN A 224 51.85 -0.80 20.82
C ASN A 224 51.46 -1.66 19.60
N SER A 225 50.69 -1.07 18.68
CA SER A 225 51.18 -0.74 17.32
C SER A 225 50.10 -0.03 16.50
N GLU A 226 50.12 1.30 16.50
CA GLU A 226 49.69 2.10 15.34
C GLU A 226 50.73 1.90 14.23
N GLN A 227 50.32 1.47 13.04
CA GLN A 227 50.77 1.95 11.71
C GLN A 227 50.48 0.92 10.60
N ALA A 228 50.12 1.50 9.44
CA ALA A 228 50.23 0.96 8.09
C ALA A 228 49.15 -0.02 7.59
N ALA A 229 48.20 0.53 6.83
CA ALA A 229 47.70 -0.09 5.61
C ALA A 229 47.35 1.02 4.59
N ALA A 230 48.37 1.46 3.85
CA ALA A 230 48.17 2.08 2.55
C ALA A 230 47.89 0.95 1.56
N PHE A 231 46.70 0.95 0.97
CA PHE A 231 46.35 0.03 -0.10
C PHE A 231 46.58 0.74 -1.43
N GLU A 232 47.45 0.14 -2.24
CA GLU A 232 47.87 0.57 -3.56
C GLU A 232 46.67 0.56 -4.53
N LEU A 233 46.47 1.68 -5.22
CA LEU A 233 45.58 1.78 -6.38
C LEU A 233 46.39 1.35 -7.61
N ASP A 234 45.85 0.34 -8.29
CA ASP A 234 46.34 -0.19 -9.57
C ASP A 234 45.98 0.79 -10.69
N ASP A 235 47.02 1.33 -11.32
CA ASP A 235 46.96 2.39 -12.33
C ASP A 235 47.52 1.80 -13.63
N SER A 236 46.66 1.39 -14.55
CA SER A 236 47.06 0.91 -15.88
C SER A 236 46.19 1.55 -16.97
N LEU A 237 46.50 2.80 -17.30
CA LEU A 237 46.10 3.44 -18.56
C LEU A 237 47.27 3.34 -19.55
N THR A 238 46.99 2.77 -20.72
CA THR A 238 47.90 2.76 -21.87
C THR A 238 47.63 3.99 -22.73
N PRO A 239 48.68 4.66 -23.26
CA PRO A 239 48.53 5.79 -24.18
C PRO A 239 48.94 5.37 -25.59
N ASP A 240 47.99 5.27 -26.52
CA ASP A 240 48.27 5.28 -27.97
C ASP A 240 46.96 5.57 -28.71
N ASP A 241 46.78 6.83 -29.14
CA ASP A 241 46.11 7.24 -30.40
C ASP A 241 45.75 8.75 -30.35
N GLU A 242 46.76 9.62 -30.51
CA GLU A 242 46.56 11.00 -30.95
C GLU A 242 47.42 11.28 -32.19
N ALA A 243 46.81 11.23 -33.38
CA ALA A 243 47.28 11.94 -34.55
C ALA A 243 46.14 12.18 -35.55
N ALA A 244 46.07 13.44 -36.01
CA ALA A 244 45.29 13.97 -37.14
C ALA A 244 43.83 14.35 -36.87
N LEU A 245 43.60 15.65 -36.63
CA LEU A 245 43.12 16.57 -37.67
C LEU A 245 43.09 18.01 -37.14
N THR A 246 44.03 18.80 -37.65
CA THR A 246 43.99 20.27 -37.71
C THR A 246 43.09 20.70 -38.86
N GLU A 247 42.15 21.63 -38.65
CA GLU A 247 42.05 22.87 -39.44
C GLU A 247 40.89 23.78 -38.94
N ASP A 248 41.23 25.07 -38.84
CA ASP A 248 40.40 26.28 -38.97
C ASP A 248 39.16 26.50 -38.09
N VAL A 249 39.24 27.48 -37.18
CA VAL A 249 38.71 28.85 -37.40
C VAL A 249 39.33 29.80 -36.35
N LEU A 250 40.05 30.80 -36.85
CA LEU A 250 40.47 32.02 -36.16
C LEU A 250 39.32 33.05 -36.23
N ALA A 251 38.98 33.70 -35.11
CA ALA A 251 38.58 35.10 -35.08
C ALA A 251 38.56 35.63 -33.62
N ASP A 252 39.56 36.46 -33.34
CA ASP A 252 39.52 37.72 -32.60
C ASP A 252 38.84 37.79 -31.23
N SER A 253 39.68 37.91 -30.19
CA SER A 253 39.44 38.83 -29.06
C SER A 253 40.77 39.20 -28.41
N ASP A 254 41.40 40.23 -28.97
CA ASP A 254 42.52 40.93 -28.37
C ASP A 254 42.03 41.85 -27.23
N SER A 255 42.77 41.76 -26.13
CA SER A 255 43.19 42.86 -25.23
C SER A 255 42.10 43.74 -24.59
N ASP A 256 41.98 43.66 -23.26
CA ASP A 256 42.75 44.59 -22.44
C ASP A 256 42.85 44.15 -20.97
N SER A 257 44.10 43.93 -20.58
CA SER A 257 44.60 43.88 -19.20
C SER A 257 44.48 45.25 -18.54
N LEU A 258 44.28 45.31 -17.22
CA LEU A 258 45.15 46.10 -16.34
C LEU A 258 44.95 45.74 -14.86
N ASP A 259 46.09 45.61 -14.20
CA ASP A 259 46.37 45.24 -12.82
C ASP A 259 45.79 46.18 -11.75
N ALA A 260 45.62 45.66 -10.52
CA ALA A 260 46.49 45.98 -9.38
C ALA A 260 45.79 45.94 -7.99
N HIS A 261 46.39 45.16 -7.08
CA HIS A 261 46.62 45.39 -5.64
C HIS A 261 45.42 45.69 -4.69
N ALA A 262 45.07 44.75 -3.80
CA ALA A 262 45.64 44.50 -2.46
C ALA A 262 45.14 45.44 -1.35
N ALA A 263 44.44 44.89 -0.35
CA ALA A 263 44.77 44.99 1.10
C ALA A 263 43.59 44.56 1.98
N LEU A 264 43.90 43.74 2.98
CA LEU A 264 43.12 43.57 4.20
C LEU A 264 42.94 44.92 4.91
N GLU A 265 41.76 45.16 5.50
CA GLU A 265 41.69 45.68 6.86
C GLU A 265 40.29 45.49 7.48
N THR A 266 40.35 45.18 8.77
CA THR A 266 39.30 44.98 9.76
C THR A 266 38.49 46.24 10.06
N SER A 267 37.18 46.12 10.34
CA SER A 267 36.52 46.79 11.49
C SER A 267 35.01 46.54 11.53
N GLU A 268 34.51 46.04 12.67
CA GLU A 268 33.14 46.29 13.16
C GLU A 268 32.88 47.82 13.25
N PRO A 269 31.62 48.30 13.29
CA PRO A 269 30.98 48.39 14.61
C PRO A 269 29.46 48.16 14.64
N ALA A 270 29.01 47.76 15.81
CA ALA A 270 27.64 47.89 16.28
C ALA A 270 27.14 49.34 16.25
N SER A 271 25.86 49.54 15.90
CA SER A 271 25.06 50.61 16.49
C SER A 271 23.57 50.30 16.44
N THR A 272 23.04 50.04 17.62
CA THR A 272 21.68 50.25 18.09
C THR A 272 21.08 51.57 17.58
N ILE A 273 19.92 51.54 16.94
CA ILE A 273 19.00 52.68 16.88
C ILE A 273 17.56 52.17 17.05
N GLU A 274 16.99 52.52 18.19
CA GLU A 274 15.55 52.56 18.47
C GLU A 274 14.88 53.59 17.56
N THR A 275 13.77 53.23 16.93
CA THR A 275 12.80 54.23 16.47
C THR A 275 11.38 53.70 16.68
N GLU A 276 10.78 54.16 17.78
CA GLU A 276 9.34 54.17 18.00
C GLU A 276 8.64 55.02 16.93
N GLN A 277 7.52 54.54 16.37
CA GLN A 277 6.48 55.43 15.85
C GLN A 277 5.08 54.90 16.18
N PRO A 278 4.11 55.83 16.36
CA PRO A 278 2.96 55.62 17.23
C PRO A 278 1.66 55.31 16.47
N LEU A 279 0.77 54.61 17.17
CA LEU A 279 -0.65 54.43 16.85
C LEU A 279 -1.44 55.72 17.12
N ALA A 280 -2.23 56.17 16.14
CA ALA A 280 -3.45 56.95 16.37
C ALA A 280 -4.30 57.11 15.08
N PRO A 281 -5.61 57.38 15.20
CA PRO A 281 -6.68 56.77 14.41
C PRO A 281 -7.48 57.75 13.53
N VAL A 282 -8.15 57.26 12.49
CA VAL A 282 -9.18 58.00 11.71
C VAL A 282 -10.13 56.93 11.14
N ALA A 283 -11.33 56.73 11.69
CA ALA A 283 -12.59 57.46 11.45
C ALA A 283 -13.13 57.29 10.00
N SER A 284 -14.32 56.73 9.96
CA SER A 284 -15.28 56.50 8.88
C SER A 284 -15.81 57.77 8.22
N ASP A 285 -16.15 57.68 6.93
CA ASP A 285 -17.27 58.31 6.18
C ASP A 285 -17.23 57.67 4.77
N GLU A 286 -18.19 56.84 4.37
CA GLU A 286 -19.49 57.15 3.72
C GLU A 286 -19.41 57.87 2.35
N ASP A 287 -19.98 57.18 1.36
CA ASP A 287 -20.59 57.58 0.09
C ASP A 287 -19.75 58.17 -1.05
N GLN A 288 -19.66 57.41 -2.15
CA GLN A 288 -20.13 57.89 -3.47
C GLN A 288 -20.27 56.75 -4.50
N ASP A 289 -21.50 56.64 -5.00
CA ASP A 289 -21.94 55.93 -6.21
C ASP A 289 -21.21 56.41 -7.47
N GLU A 290 -20.99 55.47 -8.41
CA GLU A 290 -21.00 55.56 -9.88
C GLU A 290 -20.36 54.25 -10.40
N GLY A 291 -20.96 53.35 -11.19
CA GLY A 291 -22.03 53.49 -12.17
C GLY A 291 -21.52 53.10 -13.57
N LEU A 292 -21.14 51.84 -13.81
CA LEU A 292 -20.88 51.24 -15.14
C LEU A 292 -21.16 49.72 -15.05
N ILE A 293 -22.36 49.24 -15.39
CA ILE A 293 -22.83 48.84 -16.74
C ILE A 293 -21.82 47.92 -17.45
N PHE A 294 -22.06 46.61 -17.34
CA PHE A 294 -21.78 45.63 -18.38
C PHE A 294 -22.98 44.68 -18.49
N ASP A 295 -23.53 44.64 -19.70
CA ASP A 295 -24.65 43.81 -20.14
C ASP A 295 -24.25 42.34 -20.27
N ASP A 296 -25.16 41.48 -19.80
CA ASP A 296 -25.71 40.27 -20.42
C ASP A 296 -24.76 39.24 -21.08
N PHE A 297 -24.54 38.14 -20.34
CA PHE A 297 -24.49 36.79 -20.92
C PHE A 297 -25.52 35.91 -20.20
N ASP A 298 -26.61 35.61 -20.93
CA ASP A 298 -27.67 34.68 -20.56
C ASP A 298 -27.16 33.23 -20.54
N GLU A 299 -27.07 32.64 -19.34
CA GLU A 299 -27.20 31.19 -19.16
C GLU A 299 -28.26 30.93 -18.08
N GLY A 300 -29.45 30.52 -18.54
CA GLY A 300 -30.64 30.35 -17.71
C GLY A 300 -30.47 29.28 -16.63
N PRO A 301 -30.97 29.52 -15.40
CA PRO A 301 -30.98 28.50 -14.37
C PRO A 301 -32.11 27.52 -14.64
N ARG A 302 -31.77 26.24 -14.85
CA ARG A 302 -32.73 25.14 -14.72
C ARG A 302 -33.17 25.07 -13.25
N GLU A 303 -34.35 25.62 -12.97
CA GLU A 303 -35.08 25.40 -11.72
C GLU A 303 -35.26 23.90 -11.49
N LYS A 304 -34.52 23.36 -10.51
CA LYS A 304 -34.79 22.03 -9.96
C LYS A 304 -36.02 22.17 -9.07
N GLN A 305 -37.17 21.71 -9.55
CA GLN A 305 -38.34 21.44 -8.72
C GLN A 305 -37.94 20.43 -7.63
N ILE A 306 -37.92 20.88 -6.39
CA ILE A 306 -37.83 20.00 -5.22
C ILE A 306 -39.22 19.40 -5.03
N LEU A 307 -39.38 18.13 -5.43
CA LEU A 307 -40.56 17.34 -5.13
C LEU A 307 -40.66 17.15 -3.61
N THR A 308 -41.83 17.47 -3.05
CA THR A 308 -42.11 17.24 -1.63
C THR A 308 -42.36 15.76 -1.36
N ALA A 309 -42.12 15.30 -0.13
CA ALA A 309 -42.30 13.90 0.25
C ALA A 309 -43.72 13.36 -0.01
N GLU A 310 -44.74 14.23 -0.06
CA GLU A 310 -46.12 13.84 -0.39
C GLU A 310 -46.34 13.52 -1.88
N ASP A 311 -45.54 14.09 -2.79
CA ASP A 311 -45.63 13.82 -4.23
C ASP A 311 -44.99 12.47 -4.60
N LEU A 312 -43.97 12.04 -3.85
CA LEU A 312 -43.35 10.71 -3.97
C LEU A 312 -44.26 9.60 -3.43
N SER A 313 -45.04 9.86 -2.37
CA SER A 313 -46.01 8.89 -1.85
C SER A 313 -47.18 8.65 -2.80
N ARG A 314 -47.63 9.68 -3.55
CA ARG A 314 -48.71 9.50 -4.56
C ARG A 314 -48.26 8.75 -5.81
N GLN A 315 -46.98 8.79 -6.18
CA GLN A 315 -46.47 8.01 -7.31
C GLN A 315 -46.28 6.52 -6.99
N LEU A 316 -46.07 6.16 -5.72
CA LEU A 316 -45.91 4.77 -5.29
C LEU A 316 -47.24 4.02 -5.10
N GLU A 317 -48.34 4.72 -4.83
CA GLU A 317 -49.68 4.10 -4.72
C GLU A 317 -50.34 3.79 -6.07
N GLY A 318 -49.78 4.27 -7.19
CA GLY A 318 -50.36 4.08 -8.54
C GLY A 318 -49.93 2.81 -9.29
N VAL A 319 -49.02 1.99 -8.74
CA VAL A 319 -48.36 0.88 -9.48
C VAL A 319 -48.78 -0.52 -8.99
N GLN A 320 -49.66 -0.64 -8.00
CA GLN A 320 -50.04 -1.95 -7.43
C GLN A 320 -51.31 -2.61 -7.99
N ASP A 321 -52.01 -2.02 -8.95
CA ASP A 321 -53.19 -2.63 -9.57
C ASP A 321 -52.91 -3.07 -11.02
N THR A 322 -52.24 -4.20 -11.18
CA THR A 322 -52.44 -5.12 -12.33
C THR A 322 -51.65 -6.41 -12.10
N GLY A 323 -52.35 -7.48 -11.67
CA GLY A 323 -51.76 -8.82 -11.72
C GLY A 323 -52.26 -9.85 -10.71
N GLN A 324 -53.57 -10.03 -10.54
CA GLN A 324 -54.12 -11.25 -9.94
C GLN A 324 -54.93 -12.01 -11.00
N GLN A 325 -54.47 -13.21 -11.37
CA GLN A 325 -55.28 -14.43 -11.49
C GLN A 325 -54.42 -15.61 -12.02
N ALA A 326 -54.14 -16.59 -11.17
CA ALA A 326 -54.43 -18.01 -11.41
C ALA A 326 -53.90 -18.92 -10.27
N THR A 327 -54.83 -19.30 -9.41
CA THR A 327 -55.04 -20.64 -8.80
C THR A 327 -53.93 -21.38 -8.05
N ALA A 328 -54.25 -21.60 -6.78
CA ALA A 328 -53.67 -22.52 -5.81
C ALA A 328 -53.52 -23.98 -6.29
N THR A 329 -52.46 -24.63 -5.82
CA THR A 329 -52.55 -26.02 -5.32
C THR A 329 -51.59 -26.17 -4.14
N GLU A 330 -52.19 -26.56 -3.02
CA GLU A 330 -51.61 -26.83 -1.70
C GLU A 330 -50.91 -28.20 -1.73
N THR A 331 -49.63 -28.28 -1.35
CA THR A 331 -48.97 -29.56 -1.05
C THR A 331 -47.84 -29.36 -0.03
N GLN A 332 -47.83 -30.25 0.98
CA GLN A 332 -46.89 -30.36 2.10
C GLN A 332 -45.39 -30.29 1.74
N PRO A 333 -44.52 -29.90 2.69
CA PRO A 333 -43.08 -30.00 2.52
C PRO A 333 -42.60 -31.45 2.76
N PRO A 334 -41.72 -32.02 1.91
CA PRO A 334 -40.95 -33.19 2.30
C PRO A 334 -39.62 -32.79 2.92
N ALA A 335 -39.20 -33.67 3.82
CA ALA A 335 -38.01 -33.64 4.64
C ALA A 335 -36.69 -33.34 3.91
N GLU A 336 -35.81 -32.64 4.61
CA GLU A 336 -34.37 -32.54 4.35
C GLU A 336 -33.71 -33.94 4.38
N PRO A 337 -32.88 -34.30 3.39
CA PRO A 337 -31.88 -35.33 3.57
C PRO A 337 -30.54 -34.69 3.95
N LEU A 338 -30.08 -35.04 5.15
CA LEU A 338 -28.67 -35.01 5.56
C LEU A 338 -27.86 -35.84 4.54
N PHE A 339 -27.02 -35.18 3.75
CA PHE A 339 -25.94 -35.86 3.03
C PHE A 339 -24.65 -35.70 3.84
N SER A 340 -24.11 -36.85 4.23
CA SER A 340 -22.76 -37.00 4.74
C SER A 340 -21.81 -36.97 3.55
N GLU A 341 -20.90 -36.00 3.55
CA GLU A 341 -19.71 -36.02 2.70
C GLU A 341 -18.71 -36.99 3.33
N ASP A 342 -18.58 -38.17 2.74
CA ASP A 342 -17.33 -38.93 2.67
C ASP A 342 -17.54 -40.13 1.74
N SER A 343 -16.51 -40.46 0.94
CA SER A 343 -16.41 -41.64 0.06
C SER A 343 -17.05 -41.58 -1.35
N VAL A 344 -16.47 -40.79 -2.27
CA VAL A 344 -16.66 -40.98 -3.74
C VAL A 344 -15.34 -41.01 -4.54
N PHE A 345 -14.16 -40.80 -3.95
CA PHE A 345 -12.92 -40.62 -4.72
C PHE A 345 -12.12 -41.89 -5.10
N ASP A 346 -12.51 -43.09 -4.65
CA ASP A 346 -11.73 -44.31 -4.95
C ASP A 346 -12.28 -45.19 -6.10
N ALA A 347 -13.35 -44.78 -6.80
CA ALA A 347 -14.04 -45.64 -7.78
C ALA A 347 -13.77 -45.32 -9.26
N LEU A 348 -12.95 -44.31 -9.60
CA LEU A 348 -12.78 -43.84 -10.99
C LEU A 348 -11.45 -44.22 -11.66
N GLU A 349 -10.54 -44.90 -10.96
CA GLU A 349 -9.24 -45.31 -11.50
C GLU A 349 -9.23 -46.75 -12.10
N ALA A 350 -10.33 -47.49 -12.01
CA ALA A 350 -10.39 -48.90 -12.43
C ALA A 350 -11.03 -49.16 -13.81
N ALA A 351 -11.45 -48.14 -14.57
CA ALA A 351 -12.24 -48.32 -15.80
C ALA A 351 -11.52 -47.97 -17.13
N ALA A 352 -10.23 -47.61 -17.12
CA ALA A 352 -9.53 -47.10 -18.31
C ALA A 352 -8.49 -48.06 -18.92
N ILE A 353 -8.62 -49.38 -18.72
CA ILE A 353 -7.75 -50.38 -19.36
C ILE A 353 -8.62 -51.50 -19.93
N HIS A 354 -9.32 -51.23 -21.04
CA HIS A 354 -9.73 -52.21 -22.05
C HIS A 354 -10.64 -51.53 -23.09
N GLU A 355 -10.08 -50.91 -24.14
CA GLU A 355 -10.66 -51.00 -25.49
C GLU A 355 -9.78 -50.35 -26.57
N ALA A 356 -9.76 -51.01 -27.72
CA ALA A 356 -9.35 -50.55 -29.05
C ALA A 356 -7.88 -50.71 -29.48
N GLU A 357 -7.45 -51.97 -29.61
CA GLU A 357 -6.69 -52.41 -30.79
C GLU A 357 -7.65 -52.77 -31.94
N HIS A 358 -7.17 -52.59 -33.18
CA HIS A 358 -7.74 -52.95 -34.50
C HIS A 358 -8.77 -52.00 -35.17
N LYS A 359 -8.27 -51.23 -36.15
CA LYS A 359 -8.54 -51.51 -37.58
C LYS A 359 -7.59 -50.77 -38.53
N LEU A 360 -6.90 -51.58 -39.34
CA LEU A 360 -6.18 -51.22 -40.56
C LEU A 360 -7.15 -50.66 -41.62
N THR A 361 -6.71 -49.61 -42.34
CA THR A 361 -7.01 -49.45 -43.77
C THR A 361 -5.89 -48.68 -44.45
N GLU A 362 -5.24 -49.35 -45.41
CA GLU A 362 -4.46 -48.77 -46.50
C GLU A 362 -5.27 -47.70 -47.24
N VAL A 363 -4.63 -46.60 -47.67
CA VAL A 363 -4.77 -46.01 -49.03
C VAL A 363 -3.57 -45.07 -49.30
N GLU A 364 -2.77 -45.48 -50.30
CA GLU A 364 -2.06 -44.73 -51.35
C GLU A 364 -1.35 -43.38 -51.08
N SER A 365 -0.04 -43.43 -51.30
CA SER A 365 0.85 -42.33 -51.73
C SER A 365 0.42 -41.67 -53.06
N PRO A 366 0.87 -40.43 -53.36
CA PRO A 366 1.95 -40.31 -54.34
C PRO A 366 2.99 -39.18 -54.13
N ASP A 367 4.23 -39.52 -54.51
CA ASP A 367 5.29 -38.78 -55.21
C ASP A 367 5.73 -37.34 -54.82
N LYS A 368 7.00 -37.30 -54.40
CA LYS A 368 8.17 -36.56 -54.97
C LYS A 368 8.07 -35.06 -55.29
N SER A 369 8.97 -34.30 -54.70
CA SER A 369 9.99 -33.60 -55.50
C SER A 369 11.24 -33.27 -54.69
N ASP A 370 12.37 -33.52 -55.34
CA ASP A 370 13.74 -33.20 -54.96
C ASP A 370 13.96 -31.70 -54.77
N THR A 371 14.81 -31.31 -53.83
CA THR A 371 15.82 -30.27 -54.13
C THR A 371 17.03 -30.37 -53.21
N SER A 372 18.18 -30.34 -53.87
CA SER A 372 19.54 -30.56 -53.43
C SER A 372 20.14 -29.43 -52.60
N PHE A 373 21.03 -29.82 -51.69
CA PHE A 373 22.11 -29.02 -51.10
C PHE A 373 23.02 -28.37 -52.16
N PRO A 374 23.81 -27.37 -51.75
CA PRO A 374 25.26 -27.53 -51.91
C PRO A 374 26.03 -27.32 -50.60
N LEU A 375 27.18 -28.00 -50.59
CA LEU A 375 28.15 -28.18 -49.52
C LEU A 375 29.46 -27.47 -49.93
N GLU A 376 30.06 -26.68 -49.05
CA GLU A 376 31.48 -26.25 -49.04
C GLU A 376 31.82 -26.05 -47.55
N THR A 377 32.41 -27.01 -46.82
CA THR A 377 33.75 -27.65 -46.83
C THR A 377 34.92 -26.73 -46.49
N THR A 378 35.73 -27.21 -45.52
CA THR A 378 37.11 -26.87 -45.10
C THR A 378 37.29 -25.88 -43.93
N ALA A 379 38.14 -26.11 -42.92
CA ALA A 379 38.96 -27.26 -42.49
C ALA A 379 39.63 -26.99 -41.11
N ALA A 380 39.96 -28.09 -40.38
CA ALA A 380 41.09 -28.34 -39.44
C ALA A 380 41.32 -27.36 -38.24
N GLY A 381 41.25 -27.75 -36.96
CA GLY A 381 42.06 -28.75 -36.20
C GLY A 381 43.17 -28.03 -35.39
N PRO A 382 43.75 -28.53 -34.26
CA PRO A 382 43.64 -29.87 -33.66
C PRO A 382 43.52 -29.96 -32.11
N GLN A 383 43.27 -31.21 -31.72
CA GLN A 383 43.36 -31.97 -30.46
C GLN A 383 44.36 -31.53 -29.37
N ASN A 384 43.97 -31.75 -28.10
CA ASN A 384 44.82 -32.36 -27.08
C ASN A 384 44.01 -33.15 -26.05
N ALA A 385 44.65 -34.18 -25.50
CA ALA A 385 44.07 -35.36 -24.87
C ALA A 385 44.14 -35.38 -23.33
N ASP A 386 43.35 -36.32 -22.77
CA ASP A 386 43.55 -37.11 -21.55
C ASP A 386 43.57 -36.45 -20.16
N SER A 387 42.54 -36.78 -19.36
CA SER A 387 42.72 -37.34 -18.00
C SER A 387 41.42 -37.86 -17.37
N THR A 388 41.30 -39.20 -17.32
CA THR A 388 40.80 -40.10 -16.25
C THR A 388 39.82 -39.61 -15.15
N SER A 389 38.61 -40.19 -15.21
CA SER A 389 37.79 -40.86 -14.16
C SER A 389 37.82 -40.40 -12.69
N VAL A 390 36.64 -40.02 -12.17
CA VAL A 390 36.04 -40.55 -10.91
C VAL A 390 34.51 -40.50 -11.04
N ASP A 391 33.86 -41.65 -10.86
CA ASP A 391 32.39 -41.83 -10.81
C ASP A 391 31.77 -41.14 -9.58
N HIS A 392 30.84 -40.21 -9.79
CA HIS A 392 29.82 -39.78 -8.82
C HIS A 392 28.45 -39.62 -9.53
N PRO A 393 27.33 -40.02 -8.91
CA PRO A 393 26.08 -40.22 -9.62
C PRO A 393 25.30 -38.91 -9.84
N ALA A 394 24.96 -38.67 -11.11
CA ALA A 394 23.74 -38.06 -11.64
C ALA A 394 22.99 -37.05 -10.75
N SER A 395 23.39 -35.77 -10.81
CA SER A 395 22.54 -34.62 -10.44
C SER A 395 23.13 -33.31 -10.95
N ALA A 396 23.41 -33.21 -12.26
CA ALA A 396 23.78 -31.96 -12.91
C ALA A 396 23.58 -32.08 -14.43
N ASP A 397 22.35 -31.82 -14.90
CA ASP A 397 22.07 -31.54 -16.32
C ASP A 397 20.83 -30.62 -16.46
N ARG A 398 20.76 -29.62 -15.57
CA ARG A 398 19.88 -28.44 -15.67
C ARG A 398 20.74 -27.17 -15.69
N SER A 399 21.84 -27.20 -16.45
CA SER A 399 22.68 -26.03 -16.67
C SER A 399 22.01 -25.06 -17.65
N ASP A 400 21.71 -23.86 -17.15
CA ASP A 400 21.83 -22.56 -17.83
C ASP A 400 21.06 -22.28 -19.14
N ASP A 401 20.13 -23.13 -19.56
CA ASP A 401 19.05 -22.76 -20.50
C ASP A 401 17.86 -22.13 -19.74
N ALA A 402 18.13 -21.28 -18.74
CA ALA A 402 17.17 -20.28 -18.31
C ALA A 402 17.09 -19.24 -19.43
N ALA A 403 16.41 -19.62 -20.51
CA ALA A 403 16.18 -18.80 -21.67
C ALA A 403 15.63 -17.45 -21.21
N GLU A 404 16.48 -16.42 -21.21
CA GLU A 404 16.00 -15.07 -21.51
C GLU A 404 15.13 -15.25 -22.75
N LEU A 405 13.81 -15.11 -22.56
CA LEU A 405 12.87 -15.11 -23.66
C LEU A 405 13.51 -14.23 -24.75
N PRO A 406 13.69 -14.73 -25.98
CA PRO A 406 14.38 -13.99 -27.03
C PRO A 406 13.81 -12.57 -27.05
N PRO A 407 14.66 -11.53 -27.12
CA PRO A 407 14.25 -10.14 -26.95
C PRO A 407 13.00 -9.94 -27.80
N ALA A 408 11.89 -9.68 -27.09
CA ALA A 408 10.58 -9.77 -27.70
C ALA A 408 10.53 -8.86 -28.92
N ASP A 409 10.00 -9.38 -30.03
CA ASP A 409 10.00 -8.67 -31.31
C ASP A 409 9.10 -7.43 -31.24
N TYR A 410 9.68 -6.30 -30.83
CA TYR A 410 9.00 -5.02 -30.72
C TYR A 410 8.61 -4.45 -32.09
N ALA A 411 9.04 -5.07 -33.21
CA ALA A 411 8.67 -4.62 -34.54
C ALA A 411 7.16 -4.77 -34.80
N GLU A 412 6.49 -5.80 -34.26
CA GLU A 412 5.04 -5.94 -34.43
C GLU A 412 4.28 -4.84 -33.67
N VAL A 413 4.67 -4.54 -32.41
CA VAL A 413 4.14 -3.42 -31.62
C VAL A 413 4.24 -2.12 -32.41
N ARG A 414 5.44 -1.82 -32.92
CA ARG A 414 5.73 -0.63 -33.71
C ARG A 414 4.86 -0.53 -34.97
N ASN A 415 4.76 -1.62 -35.72
CA ASN A 415 3.98 -1.67 -36.97
C ASN A 415 2.49 -1.46 -36.72
N ILE A 416 1.94 -1.99 -35.63
CA ILE A 416 0.54 -1.79 -35.27
C ILE A 416 0.32 -0.35 -34.76
N ALA A 417 1.25 0.20 -33.97
CA ALA A 417 1.18 1.59 -33.50
C ALA A 417 1.19 2.59 -34.67
N ILE A 418 2.02 2.38 -35.70
CA ILE A 418 2.03 3.18 -36.93
C ILE A 418 0.67 3.13 -37.64
N LYS A 419 0.07 1.94 -37.74
CA LYS A 419 -1.27 1.77 -38.35
C LYS A 419 -2.36 2.43 -37.53
N ALA A 420 -2.33 2.31 -36.20
CA ALA A 420 -3.26 2.97 -35.30
C ALA A 420 -3.17 4.50 -35.43
N LYS A 421 -1.95 5.04 -35.46
CA LYS A 421 -1.69 6.48 -35.63
C LYS A 421 -2.18 7.00 -36.99
N GLY A 422 -1.98 6.24 -38.07
CA GLY A 422 -2.41 6.60 -39.42
C GLY A 422 -3.89 6.35 -39.72
N ALA A 423 -4.65 5.71 -38.83
CA ALA A 423 -6.05 5.38 -39.06
C ALA A 423 -6.94 6.63 -38.94
N GLN A 424 -7.54 7.04 -40.06
CA GLN A 424 -8.50 8.14 -40.10
C GLN A 424 -9.91 7.70 -39.66
N ASN A 425 -10.28 6.44 -39.91
CA ASN A 425 -11.57 5.88 -39.53
C ASN A 425 -11.54 5.43 -38.07
N ARG A 426 -12.52 5.87 -37.29
CA ARG A 426 -12.68 5.50 -35.87
C ARG A 426 -12.71 3.98 -35.66
N PHE A 427 -13.36 3.22 -36.54
CA PHE A 427 -13.48 1.76 -36.39
C PHE A 427 -12.15 1.06 -36.62
N ASP A 428 -11.40 1.49 -37.63
CA ASP A 428 -10.07 0.96 -37.92
C ASP A 428 -9.11 1.31 -36.78
N ARG A 429 -9.18 2.54 -36.26
CA ARG A 429 -8.40 2.99 -35.11
C ARG A 429 -8.67 2.14 -33.87
N VAL A 430 -9.94 1.92 -33.51
CA VAL A 430 -10.34 1.02 -32.42
C VAL A 430 -9.80 -0.39 -32.65
N SER A 431 -9.90 -0.93 -33.86
CA SER A 431 -9.39 -2.26 -34.19
C SER A 431 -7.87 -2.36 -34.01
N TYR A 432 -7.11 -1.38 -34.49
CA TYR A 432 -5.65 -1.36 -34.34
C TYR A 432 -5.21 -1.14 -32.89
N LEU A 433 -5.89 -0.27 -32.13
CA LEU A 433 -5.61 -0.08 -30.70
C LEU A 433 -5.90 -1.35 -29.91
N SER A 434 -7.02 -2.03 -30.16
CA SER A 434 -7.33 -3.33 -29.54
C SER A 434 -6.25 -4.35 -29.84
N ARG A 435 -5.79 -4.45 -31.09
CA ARG A 435 -4.68 -5.35 -31.46
C ARG A 435 -3.37 -4.96 -30.79
N LEU A 436 -3.08 -3.65 -30.69
CA LEU A 436 -1.88 -3.12 -30.02
C LEU A 436 -1.86 -3.51 -28.54
N ILE A 437 -3.00 -3.42 -27.85
CA ILE A 437 -3.13 -3.83 -26.44
C ILE A 437 -2.75 -5.32 -26.30
N TRP A 438 -3.30 -6.19 -27.15
CA TRP A 438 -2.94 -7.62 -27.12
C TRP A 438 -1.48 -7.88 -27.45
N GLU A 439 -0.86 -7.09 -28.34
CA GLU A 439 0.57 -7.24 -28.65
C GLU A 439 1.47 -6.76 -27.50
N LEU A 440 1.08 -5.70 -26.80
CA LEU A 440 1.80 -5.26 -25.61
C LEU A 440 1.71 -6.33 -24.49
N ILE A 441 0.58 -7.03 -24.38
CA ILE A 441 0.42 -8.16 -23.44
C ILE A 441 1.30 -9.36 -23.85
N SER A 442 1.37 -9.71 -25.13
CA SER A 442 2.26 -10.80 -25.60
C SER A 442 3.73 -10.47 -25.37
N VAL A 443 4.13 -9.19 -25.43
CA VAL A 443 5.50 -8.75 -25.13
C VAL A 443 5.75 -8.60 -23.61
N GLY A 444 4.71 -8.41 -22.81
CA GLY A 444 4.81 -8.30 -21.34
C GLY A 444 4.87 -6.85 -20.84
N GLU A 445 4.60 -5.90 -21.72
CA GLU A 445 4.55 -4.46 -21.46
C GLU A 445 3.17 -4.07 -20.92
N TYR A 446 2.76 -4.67 -19.79
CA TYR A 446 1.43 -4.48 -19.19
C TYR A 446 1.11 -3.02 -18.85
N PRO A 447 2.05 -2.19 -18.35
CA PRO A 447 1.76 -0.78 -18.10
C PRO A 447 1.43 -0.02 -19.38
N TRP A 448 2.13 -0.27 -20.49
CA TRP A 448 1.78 0.31 -21.79
C TRP A 448 0.42 -0.16 -22.29
N ALA A 449 0.14 -1.46 -22.18
CA ALA A 449 -1.17 -2.01 -22.54
C ALA A 449 -2.31 -1.33 -21.76
N TYR A 450 -2.09 -1.10 -20.46
CA TYR A 450 -3.02 -0.37 -19.60
C TYR A 450 -3.28 1.05 -20.09
N GLN A 451 -2.24 1.81 -20.43
CA GLN A 451 -2.41 3.20 -20.89
C GLN A 451 -3.10 3.27 -22.26
N VAL A 452 -2.78 2.36 -23.19
CA VAL A 452 -3.48 2.25 -24.48
C VAL A 452 -4.96 1.91 -24.26
N SER A 453 -5.26 0.93 -23.40
CA SER A 453 -6.64 0.56 -23.07
C SER A 453 -7.40 1.73 -22.45
N ARG A 454 -6.78 2.51 -21.55
CA ARG A 454 -7.39 3.72 -21.01
C ARG A 454 -7.75 4.75 -22.08
N CYS A 455 -6.85 4.99 -23.02
CA CYS A 455 -7.12 5.93 -24.12
C CYS A 455 -8.26 5.41 -25.01
N LEU A 456 -8.24 4.10 -25.33
CA LEU A 456 -9.27 3.45 -26.12
C LEU A 456 -10.66 3.57 -25.48
N TYR A 457 -10.80 3.19 -24.22
CA TYR A 457 -12.09 3.23 -23.51
C TYR A 457 -12.58 4.64 -23.19
N ALA A 458 -11.69 5.64 -23.17
CA ALA A 458 -12.09 7.04 -23.01
C ALA A 458 -12.62 7.68 -24.30
N ASN A 459 -12.24 7.15 -25.46
CA ASN A 459 -12.53 7.73 -26.77
C ASN A 459 -13.63 6.98 -27.54
N VAL A 460 -14.16 5.88 -26.99
CA VAL A 460 -15.19 5.05 -27.61
C VAL A 460 -16.51 5.21 -26.88
N ASP A 461 -17.59 5.37 -27.65
CA ASP A 461 -18.96 5.43 -27.12
C ASP A 461 -19.30 4.14 -26.35
N GLU A 462 -20.01 4.25 -25.21
CA GLU A 462 -20.34 3.12 -24.32
C GLU A 462 -21.09 1.97 -25.04
N ASP A 463 -21.76 2.26 -26.16
CA ASP A 463 -22.54 1.29 -26.94
C ASP A 463 -21.68 0.34 -27.80
N LEU A 464 -20.40 0.65 -28.00
CA LEU A 464 -19.51 -0.14 -28.87
C LEU A 464 -18.83 -1.26 -28.08
N SER A 465 -19.10 -2.51 -28.49
CA SER A 465 -18.37 -3.67 -27.98
C SER A 465 -16.90 -3.62 -28.41
N ILE A 466 -16.00 -3.32 -27.48
CA ILE A 466 -14.56 -3.23 -27.74
C ILE A 466 -13.91 -4.61 -27.58
N PRO A 467 -13.22 -5.16 -28.60
CA PRO A 467 -12.53 -6.44 -28.52
C PRO A 467 -11.15 -6.33 -27.84
N ALA A 468 -11.10 -5.66 -26.69
CA ALA A 468 -9.90 -5.42 -25.90
C ALA A 468 -10.19 -5.64 -24.41
N PRO A 469 -9.17 -5.98 -23.60
CA PRO A 469 -9.35 -6.06 -22.16
C PRO A 469 -9.53 -4.67 -21.55
N GLU A 470 -10.46 -4.57 -20.61
CA GLU A 470 -10.74 -3.33 -19.88
C GLU A 470 -9.52 -2.89 -19.03
N PRO A 471 -9.34 -1.58 -18.78
CA PRO A 471 -8.17 -1.08 -18.07
C PRO A 471 -7.98 -1.68 -16.66
N TRP A 472 -9.06 -1.96 -15.92
CA TRP A 472 -8.93 -2.52 -14.57
C TRP A 472 -8.32 -3.93 -14.59
N LEU A 473 -8.57 -4.72 -15.64
CA LEU A 473 -8.00 -6.06 -15.79
C LEU A 473 -6.50 -5.99 -16.06
N LEU A 474 -6.06 -5.04 -16.89
CA LEU A 474 -4.64 -4.79 -17.15
C LEU A 474 -3.91 -4.21 -15.93
N LYS A 475 -4.60 -3.39 -15.13
CA LYS A 475 -4.11 -2.94 -13.83
C LYS A 475 -3.92 -4.13 -12.88
N LEU A 476 -4.90 -5.01 -12.75
CA LEU A 476 -4.76 -6.23 -11.93
C LEU A 476 -3.60 -7.10 -12.41
N LEU A 477 -3.43 -7.28 -13.72
CA LEU A 477 -2.32 -8.04 -14.29
C LEU A 477 -0.96 -7.42 -13.92
N THR A 478 -0.84 -6.09 -14.05
CA THR A 478 0.38 -5.35 -13.73
C THR A 478 0.72 -5.44 -12.24
N LEU A 479 -0.28 -5.29 -11.37
CA LEU A 479 -0.10 -5.42 -9.92
C LEU A 479 0.24 -6.86 -9.53
N GLY A 480 -0.48 -7.84 -10.09
CA GLY A 480 -0.28 -9.27 -9.87
C GLY A 480 1.13 -9.74 -10.21
N ASP A 481 1.67 -9.29 -11.35
CA ASP A 481 3.02 -9.63 -11.82
C ASP A 481 4.14 -9.08 -10.92
N ARG A 482 3.87 -8.01 -10.16
CA ARG A 482 4.89 -7.31 -9.34
C ARG A 482 4.71 -7.48 -7.84
N MET A 483 3.70 -8.24 -7.42
CA MET A 483 3.36 -8.41 -6.02
C MET A 483 4.31 -9.38 -5.31
N LEU A 484 4.80 -8.98 -4.14
CA LEU A 484 5.77 -9.76 -3.35
C LEU A 484 5.29 -9.99 -1.92
N LEU A 485 4.59 -9.02 -1.34
CA LEU A 485 4.11 -9.08 0.04
C LEU A 485 2.61 -9.36 0.07
N SER A 486 2.15 -10.01 1.13
CA SER A 486 0.73 -10.31 1.34
C SER A 486 -0.09 -9.08 1.79
N SER A 487 0.57 -8.14 2.48
CA SER A 487 -0.05 -6.96 3.12
C SER A 487 0.50 -5.61 2.65
N GLY A 488 1.38 -5.61 1.63
CA GLY A 488 2.01 -4.40 1.13
C GLY A 488 1.06 -3.46 0.35
N ARG A 489 1.59 -2.35 -0.17
CA ARG A 489 0.81 -1.34 -0.91
C ARG A 489 0.24 -1.92 -2.21
N VAL A 490 1.01 -2.77 -2.90
CA VAL A 490 0.58 -3.41 -4.16
C VAL A 490 -0.52 -4.42 -3.89
N ALA A 491 -0.36 -5.23 -2.84
CA ALA A 491 -1.36 -6.20 -2.42
C ALA A 491 -2.71 -5.57 -2.08
N ARG A 492 -2.71 -4.45 -1.34
CA ARG A 492 -3.93 -3.74 -0.98
C ARG A 492 -4.60 -3.07 -2.18
N GLU A 493 -3.83 -2.47 -3.08
CA GLU A 493 -4.39 -1.94 -4.33
C GLU A 493 -4.98 -3.07 -5.18
N PHE A 494 -4.31 -4.22 -5.27
CA PHE A 494 -4.81 -5.39 -5.96
C PHE A 494 -6.14 -5.89 -5.36
N GLN A 495 -6.20 -6.06 -4.03
CA GLN A 495 -7.41 -6.44 -3.30
C GLN A 495 -8.55 -5.45 -3.51
N SER A 496 -8.25 -4.15 -3.49
CA SER A 496 -9.21 -3.08 -3.74
C SER A 496 -9.80 -3.19 -5.16
N VAL A 497 -8.95 -3.34 -6.17
CA VAL A 497 -9.39 -3.44 -7.58
C VAL A 497 -10.23 -4.70 -7.81
N ILE A 498 -9.81 -5.88 -7.33
CA ILE A 498 -10.58 -7.12 -7.54
C ILE A 498 -11.91 -7.12 -6.78
N THR A 499 -11.94 -6.50 -5.59
CA THR A 499 -13.19 -6.36 -4.82
C THR A 499 -14.15 -5.43 -5.52
N LYS A 500 -13.65 -4.29 -6.04
CA LYS A 500 -14.45 -3.31 -6.79
C LYS A 500 -15.06 -3.92 -8.05
N HIS A 501 -14.32 -4.78 -8.75
CA HIS A 501 -14.71 -5.38 -10.03
C HIS A 501 -15.11 -6.87 -9.91
N ARG A 502 -15.62 -7.28 -8.74
CA ARG A 502 -15.94 -8.69 -8.46
C ARG A 502 -16.98 -9.26 -9.43
N SER A 503 -18.05 -8.51 -9.71
CA SER A 503 -19.13 -8.95 -10.62
C SER A 503 -18.62 -9.15 -12.05
N GLU A 504 -17.82 -8.22 -12.54
CA GLU A 504 -17.27 -8.28 -13.90
C GLU A 504 -16.26 -9.42 -14.01
N ALA A 505 -15.43 -9.62 -12.98
CA ALA A 505 -14.48 -10.71 -12.93
C ALA A 505 -15.16 -12.09 -12.93
N LEU A 506 -16.24 -12.28 -12.16
CA LEU A 506 -17.04 -13.51 -12.18
C LEU A 506 -17.65 -13.76 -13.56
N ARG A 507 -18.23 -12.74 -14.19
CA ARG A 507 -18.79 -12.84 -15.55
C ARG A 507 -17.72 -13.23 -16.58
N ILE A 508 -16.51 -12.68 -16.47
CA ILE A 508 -15.38 -13.05 -17.34
C ILE A 508 -14.98 -14.51 -17.07
N ALA A 509 -14.91 -14.93 -15.81
CA ALA A 509 -14.53 -16.29 -15.40
C ALA A 509 -15.53 -17.37 -15.88
N GLU A 510 -16.82 -17.06 -15.92
CA GLU A 510 -17.87 -17.93 -16.48
C GLU A 510 -17.68 -18.17 -17.98
N SER A 511 -17.13 -17.18 -18.71
CA SER A 511 -16.84 -17.29 -20.14
C SER A 511 -15.46 -17.90 -20.43
N ALA A 512 -15.26 -19.15 -20.00
CA ALA A 512 -14.00 -19.88 -19.98
C ALA A 512 -13.17 -19.87 -21.28
N GLU A 513 -13.83 -19.77 -22.44
CA GLU A 513 -13.19 -19.79 -23.76
C GLU A 513 -12.68 -18.42 -24.23
N LYS A 514 -13.06 -17.32 -23.56
CA LYS A 514 -12.67 -15.97 -23.97
C LYS A 514 -11.21 -15.66 -23.59
N PRO A 515 -10.48 -14.86 -24.40
CA PRO A 515 -9.10 -14.50 -24.09
C PRO A 515 -8.99 -13.73 -22.77
N GLU A 516 -9.99 -12.91 -22.42
CA GLU A 516 -10.05 -12.19 -21.15
C GLU A 516 -10.12 -13.14 -19.95
N ALA A 517 -10.72 -14.32 -20.09
CA ALA A 517 -10.78 -15.31 -19.02
C ALA A 517 -9.40 -15.92 -18.71
N PHE A 518 -8.56 -16.12 -19.72
CA PHE A 518 -7.16 -16.51 -19.53
C PHE A 518 -6.35 -15.37 -18.92
N LEU A 519 -6.55 -14.14 -19.41
CA LEU A 519 -5.87 -12.96 -18.88
C LEU A 519 -6.21 -12.71 -17.39
N LEU A 520 -7.47 -12.92 -17.01
CA LEU A 520 -7.92 -12.85 -15.62
C LEU A 520 -7.23 -13.92 -14.76
N ARG A 521 -7.10 -15.16 -15.25
CA ARG A 521 -6.32 -16.19 -14.54
C ARG A 521 -4.87 -15.77 -14.36
N ALA A 522 -4.23 -15.27 -15.41
CA ALA A 522 -2.86 -14.74 -15.33
C ALA A 522 -2.74 -13.68 -14.24
N ALA A 523 -3.65 -12.71 -14.22
CA ALA A 523 -3.68 -11.63 -13.23
C ALA A 523 -3.92 -12.12 -11.79
N LEU A 524 -4.74 -13.16 -11.61
CA LEU A 524 -5.17 -13.63 -10.29
C LEU A 524 -4.25 -14.69 -9.68
N MET A 525 -3.56 -15.54 -10.46
CA MET A 525 -2.82 -16.68 -9.91
C MET A 525 -1.80 -16.25 -8.87
N ARG A 526 -0.91 -15.30 -9.21
CA ARG A 526 0.11 -14.82 -8.27
C ARG A 526 -0.50 -14.04 -7.11
N GLY A 527 -1.37 -13.08 -7.40
CA GLY A 527 -2.02 -12.25 -6.37
C GLY A 527 -2.82 -13.07 -5.35
N THR A 528 -3.45 -14.17 -5.78
CA THR A 528 -4.18 -15.07 -4.89
C THR A 528 -3.23 -15.81 -3.93
N ILE A 529 -2.07 -16.28 -4.41
CA ILE A 529 -1.05 -16.94 -3.57
C ILE A 529 -0.50 -15.95 -2.54
N THR A 530 -0.14 -14.74 -2.97
CA THR A 530 0.54 -13.75 -2.13
C THR A 530 -0.42 -13.13 -1.11
N THR A 531 -1.59 -12.62 -1.53
CA THR A 531 -2.44 -11.82 -0.62
C THR A 531 -3.46 -12.61 0.19
N ALA A 532 -3.69 -13.89 -0.14
CA ALA A 532 -4.86 -14.65 0.33
C ALA A 532 -6.19 -13.87 0.22
N SER A 533 -6.40 -13.19 -0.91
CA SER A 533 -7.66 -12.48 -1.13
C SER A 533 -8.78 -13.50 -1.33
N PRO A 534 -9.80 -13.55 -0.45
CA PRO A 534 -10.89 -14.51 -0.61
C PRO A 534 -11.67 -14.23 -1.90
N VAL A 535 -11.79 -12.97 -2.31
CA VAL A 535 -12.46 -12.59 -3.56
C VAL A 535 -11.68 -13.12 -4.77
N ALA A 536 -10.36 -12.97 -4.78
CA ALA A 536 -9.52 -13.47 -5.86
C ALA A 536 -9.56 -15.01 -5.93
N ALA A 537 -9.51 -15.68 -4.78
CA ALA A 537 -9.64 -17.12 -4.64
C ALA A 537 -10.99 -17.64 -5.15
N ASP A 538 -12.08 -16.96 -4.79
CA ASP A 538 -13.43 -17.29 -5.24
C ASP A 538 -13.53 -17.20 -6.76
N VAL A 539 -13.08 -16.08 -7.35
CA VAL A 539 -13.09 -15.88 -8.81
C VAL A 539 -12.24 -16.95 -9.51
N LEU A 540 -11.08 -17.30 -8.95
CA LEU A 540 -10.21 -18.32 -9.50
C LEU A 540 -10.83 -19.73 -9.44
N ARG A 541 -11.71 -20.01 -8.46
CA ARG A 541 -12.47 -21.28 -8.34
C ARG A 541 -13.69 -21.37 -9.24
N THR A 542 -14.36 -20.25 -9.52
CA THR A 542 -15.57 -20.23 -10.37
C THR A 542 -15.31 -20.66 -11.82
N TYR A 543 -14.04 -20.89 -12.17
CA TYR A 543 -13.63 -21.33 -13.48
C TYR A 543 -14.25 -22.67 -13.90
N LEU A 544 -14.80 -22.74 -15.12
CA LEU A 544 -15.38 -23.98 -15.68
C LEU A 544 -14.29 -24.95 -16.15
N ILE A 545 -14.42 -26.22 -15.79
CA ILE A 545 -13.52 -27.27 -16.25
C ILE A 545 -13.82 -27.56 -17.72
N LEU A 546 -12.89 -27.21 -18.61
CA LEU A 546 -12.91 -27.63 -20.01
C LEU A 546 -12.02 -28.88 -20.20
N PRO A 547 -12.39 -29.83 -21.09
CA PRO A 547 -11.66 -31.10 -21.25
C PRO A 547 -10.16 -30.94 -21.54
N ASP A 548 -9.80 -29.89 -22.27
CA ASP A 548 -8.41 -29.62 -22.70
C ASP A 548 -7.64 -28.72 -21.71
N GLN A 549 -8.24 -28.40 -20.56
CA GLN A 549 -7.71 -27.45 -19.57
C GLN A 549 -7.76 -28.00 -18.14
N THR A 550 -7.77 -29.33 -18.01
CA THR A 550 -7.92 -29.98 -16.71
C THR A 550 -6.76 -29.68 -15.76
N GLN A 551 -5.53 -29.65 -16.27
CA GLN A 551 -4.37 -29.36 -15.43
C GLN A 551 -4.30 -27.89 -15.07
N LEU A 552 -4.60 -26.99 -16.02
CA LEU A 552 -4.70 -25.55 -15.73
C LEU A 552 -5.79 -25.26 -14.68
N TYR A 553 -6.97 -25.88 -14.82
CA TYR A 553 -8.02 -25.77 -13.82
C TYR A 553 -7.56 -26.24 -12.44
N ASN A 554 -6.95 -27.42 -12.37
CA ASN A 554 -6.46 -27.97 -11.11
C ASN A 554 -5.37 -27.10 -10.49
N TYR A 555 -4.48 -26.52 -11.30
CA TYR A 555 -3.46 -25.59 -10.87
C TYR A 555 -4.08 -24.34 -10.21
N CYS A 556 -5.02 -23.69 -10.89
CA CYS A 556 -5.77 -22.54 -10.36
C CYS A 556 -6.57 -22.90 -9.09
N SER A 557 -7.25 -24.05 -9.09
CA SER A 557 -8.05 -24.52 -7.96
C SER A 557 -7.19 -24.83 -6.72
N ARG A 558 -5.99 -25.38 -6.91
CA ARG A 558 -5.02 -25.62 -5.83
C ARG A 558 -4.49 -24.32 -5.25
N ILE A 559 -4.15 -23.35 -6.09
CA ILE A 559 -3.78 -22.00 -5.66
C ILE A 559 -4.90 -21.36 -4.83
N ALA A 560 -6.13 -21.38 -5.32
CA ALA A 560 -7.26 -20.83 -4.59
C ALA A 560 -7.51 -21.56 -3.26
N SER A 561 -7.40 -22.89 -3.25
CA SER A 561 -7.55 -23.71 -2.04
C SER A 561 -6.45 -23.47 -1.01
N PHE A 562 -5.22 -23.24 -1.46
CA PHE A 562 -4.14 -22.79 -0.59
C PHE A 562 -4.49 -21.43 0.03
N SER A 563 -4.88 -20.46 -0.79
CA SER A 563 -5.15 -19.10 -0.34
C SER A 563 -6.29 -18.96 0.69
N THR A 564 -7.21 -19.92 0.75
CA THR A 564 -8.23 -19.93 1.81
C THR A 564 -7.81 -20.65 3.08
N ARG A 565 -6.82 -21.56 2.99
CA ARG A 565 -6.28 -22.28 4.14
C ARG A 565 -5.16 -21.49 4.82
N ALA A 566 -4.36 -20.79 4.01
CA ALA A 566 -3.23 -19.98 4.44
C ALA A 566 -3.58 -18.49 4.44
N ASN A 567 -2.99 -17.72 5.36
CA ASN A 567 -3.12 -16.25 5.42
C ASN A 567 -2.22 -15.53 4.39
N GLY A 568 -2.09 -16.13 3.21
CA GLY A 568 -1.21 -15.68 2.13
C GLY A 568 0.21 -16.18 2.34
N LEU A 569 0.98 -16.18 1.26
CA LEU A 569 2.38 -16.56 1.30
C LEU A 569 3.18 -15.37 1.87
N LYS A 570 3.74 -15.56 3.08
CA LYS A 570 4.54 -14.53 3.78
C LYS A 570 5.99 -14.55 3.30
N LEU A 571 6.63 -13.37 3.24
CA LEU A 571 7.94 -13.19 2.61
C LEU A 571 9.05 -14.08 3.23
N ASP A 572 8.95 -14.46 4.50
CA ASP A 572 9.82 -15.43 5.18
C ASP A 572 9.72 -16.87 4.68
N GLN A 573 8.61 -17.22 4.04
CA GLN A 573 8.31 -18.58 3.60
C GLN A 573 8.84 -18.88 2.19
N TYR A 574 9.32 -17.86 1.47
CA TYR A 574 9.82 -17.95 0.10
C TYR A 574 11.31 -18.33 0.03
N PHE A 575 12.11 -17.89 1.01
CA PHE A 575 13.55 -17.83 0.81
C PHE A 575 14.32 -18.97 1.45
N TYR A 576 15.19 -19.57 0.64
CA TYR A 576 16.33 -20.30 1.11
C TYR A 576 17.11 -19.42 2.09
N ARG A 577 17.27 -19.88 3.32
CA ARG A 577 17.83 -19.08 4.42
C ARG A 577 19.24 -18.61 4.06
N PRO A 578 19.49 -17.30 3.98
CA PRO A 578 20.85 -16.78 3.93
C PRO A 578 21.64 -17.31 5.13
N GLY A 579 22.94 -17.56 4.97
CA GLY A 579 23.79 -17.93 6.10
C GLY A 579 23.72 -16.87 7.20
N ALA A 580 23.95 -17.26 8.47
CA ALA A 580 23.82 -16.39 9.66
C ALA A 580 24.46 -14.99 9.48
N ALA A 581 25.61 -14.93 8.82
CA ALA A 581 26.35 -13.69 8.57
C ALA A 581 25.58 -12.69 7.68
N SER A 582 24.86 -13.18 6.67
CA SER A 582 24.02 -12.35 5.78
C SER A 582 22.84 -11.76 6.55
N VAL A 583 22.23 -12.57 7.41
CA VAL A 583 21.11 -12.15 8.26
C VAL A 583 21.53 -11.03 9.20
N GLU A 584 22.72 -11.11 9.81
CA GLU A 584 23.22 -10.04 10.68
C GLU A 584 23.57 -8.74 9.93
N THR A 585 24.13 -8.83 8.71
CA THR A 585 24.43 -7.64 7.90
C THR A 585 23.15 -6.91 7.52
N GLU A 586 22.12 -7.65 7.14
CA GLU A 586 20.82 -7.11 6.78
C GLU A 586 20.07 -6.57 8.01
N ALA A 587 20.19 -7.22 9.18
CA ALA A 587 19.63 -6.71 10.44
C ALA A 587 20.21 -5.32 10.77
N ARG A 588 21.51 -5.17 10.60
CA ARG A 588 22.20 -3.88 10.79
C ARG A 588 21.73 -2.83 9.78
N ALA A 589 21.53 -3.21 8.53
CA ALA A 589 21.00 -2.31 7.50
C ALA A 589 19.59 -1.83 7.82
N ILE A 590 18.65 -2.74 8.12
CA ILE A 590 17.26 -2.41 8.48
C ILE A 590 17.24 -1.56 9.75
N ARG A 591 18.07 -1.88 10.75
CA ARG A 591 18.19 -1.07 11.97
C ARG A 591 18.68 0.34 11.69
N SER A 592 19.69 0.50 10.83
CA SER A 592 20.18 1.81 10.41
C SER A 592 19.09 2.61 9.69
N LEU A 593 18.31 1.96 8.82
CA LEU A 593 17.17 2.58 8.14
C LEU A 593 16.09 3.01 9.13
N ALA A 594 15.70 2.14 10.07
CA ALA A 594 14.71 2.47 11.10
C ALA A 594 15.17 3.62 12.01
N GLN A 595 16.46 3.69 12.36
CA GLN A 595 17.03 4.80 13.14
C GLN A 595 17.00 6.12 12.36
N ALA A 596 17.42 6.11 11.10
CA ALA A 596 17.36 7.29 10.24
C ALA A 596 15.91 7.77 10.04
N TRP A 597 15.00 6.82 9.81
CA TRP A 597 13.57 7.07 9.66
C TRP A 597 12.96 7.71 10.91
N GLN A 598 13.25 7.16 12.09
CA GLN A 598 12.77 7.68 13.39
C GLN A 598 13.31 9.10 13.68
N GLY A 599 14.56 9.38 13.29
CA GLY A 599 15.20 10.67 13.52
C GLY A 599 14.65 11.81 12.64
N GLY A 600 14.41 11.54 11.35
CA GLY A 600 14.05 12.56 10.36
C GLY A 600 12.55 12.81 10.17
N HIS A 601 11.73 11.76 10.13
CA HIS A 601 10.35 11.89 9.63
C HIS A 601 9.30 11.94 10.73
N PHE A 602 9.54 11.18 11.81
CA PHE A 602 8.55 10.99 12.86
C PHE A 602 8.28 12.26 13.68
N ASN A 603 9.29 13.11 13.87
CA ASN A 603 9.17 14.35 14.62
C ASN A 603 8.55 15.50 13.81
N ASP A 604 8.68 15.46 12.48
CA ASP A 604 8.27 16.54 11.59
C ASP A 604 6.79 16.42 11.19
N VAL A 605 6.31 15.22 10.87
CA VAL A 605 4.91 15.01 10.46
C VAL A 605 3.96 14.88 11.66
N LEU A 606 4.48 14.43 12.80
CA LEU A 606 3.74 14.33 14.06
C LEU A 606 4.23 15.37 15.08
N SER A 607 4.63 16.56 14.62
CA SER A 607 5.24 17.65 15.41
C SER A 607 4.36 18.28 16.48
N TYR A 608 3.32 17.60 16.95
CA TYR A 608 2.55 17.98 18.13
C TYR A 608 3.15 17.29 19.36
N ARG A 609 4.32 17.78 19.81
CA ARG A 609 4.84 17.47 21.15
C ARG A 609 3.76 17.81 22.16
N VAL A 610 3.57 16.90 23.13
CA VAL A 610 2.65 17.00 24.27
C VAL A 610 2.75 18.38 24.92
N SER A 611 1.94 19.35 24.48
CA SER A 611 1.73 20.58 25.23
C SER A 611 0.70 20.29 26.30
N THR A 612 1.15 19.62 27.37
CA THR A 612 0.53 19.57 28.70
C THR A 612 -0.80 18.79 28.83
N PRO A 613 -1.01 18.02 29.92
CA PRO A 613 -2.32 17.45 30.32
C PRO A 613 -3.50 18.43 30.39
N VAL A 614 -3.22 19.73 30.28
CA VAL A 614 -4.21 20.81 30.21
C VAL A 614 -5.01 20.75 28.90
N PHE A 615 -4.39 20.36 27.77
CA PHE A 615 -5.11 20.26 26.50
C PHE A 615 -6.08 19.06 26.48
N SER A 616 -5.64 17.89 26.96
CA SER A 616 -6.49 16.69 27.04
C SER A 616 -7.65 16.85 28.03
N ARG A 617 -7.51 17.71 29.05
CA ARG A 617 -8.57 17.95 30.04
C ARG A 617 -9.51 19.12 29.71
N ALA A 618 -9.10 20.09 28.88
CA ALA A 618 -9.86 21.32 28.73
C ALA A 618 -10.62 21.48 27.41
N PHE A 619 -10.28 20.80 26.31
CA PHE A 619 -10.86 21.03 24.96
C PHE A 619 -10.52 22.39 24.32
N TRP A 620 -9.58 23.18 24.83
CA TRP A 620 -9.44 24.59 24.42
C TRP A 620 -8.31 24.80 23.42
N SER A 621 -8.56 25.59 22.36
CA SER A 621 -7.49 26.26 21.62
C SER A 621 -7.30 27.67 22.20
N VAL A 622 -6.09 28.00 22.66
CA VAL A 622 -5.79 29.31 23.24
C VAL A 622 -5.40 30.27 22.11
N ARG A 623 -6.40 30.93 21.52
CA ARG A 623 -6.20 32.27 20.95
C ARG A 623 -6.80 33.27 21.93
N ALA A 624 -6.06 34.35 22.19
CA ALA A 624 -6.16 35.24 23.35
C ALA A 624 -7.50 35.99 23.60
N SER A 625 -8.60 35.61 22.96
CA SER A 625 -9.91 36.24 23.19
C SER A 625 -11.14 35.33 23.06
N ALA A 626 -11.01 34.06 22.61
CA ALA A 626 -12.13 33.13 22.59
C ALA A 626 -11.63 31.67 22.54
N ALA A 627 -11.73 30.95 23.67
CA ALA A 627 -11.51 29.51 23.68
C ALA A 627 -12.69 28.84 22.97
N THR A 628 -12.46 28.33 21.77
CA THR A 628 -13.44 27.51 21.03
C THR A 628 -13.02 26.06 21.08
N ALA A 629 -13.95 25.19 21.51
CA ALA A 629 -13.76 23.75 21.48
C ALA A 629 -13.77 23.26 20.03
N ARG A 630 -12.70 22.57 19.62
CA ARG A 630 -12.59 21.95 18.30
C ARG A 630 -12.47 20.43 18.45
N PRO A 631 -13.59 19.70 18.65
CA PRO A 631 -13.55 18.26 18.92
C PRO A 631 -12.87 17.47 17.80
N HIS A 632 -13.03 17.87 16.54
CA HIS A 632 -12.37 17.22 15.40
C HIS A 632 -10.83 17.30 15.46
N VAL A 633 -10.25 18.43 15.91
CA VAL A 633 -8.80 18.56 16.07
C VAL A 633 -8.29 17.62 17.18
N MET A 634 -9.06 17.47 18.26
CA MET A 634 -8.73 16.54 19.34
C MET A 634 -8.77 15.09 18.86
N GLN A 635 -9.79 14.71 18.08
CA GLN A 635 -9.87 13.37 17.49
C GLN A 635 -8.70 13.11 16.55
N GLN A 636 -8.35 14.07 15.70
CA GLN A 636 -7.18 13.99 14.83
C GLN A 636 -5.88 13.83 15.63
N TRP A 637 -5.72 14.60 16.70
CA TRP A 637 -4.58 14.47 17.60
C TRP A 637 -4.52 13.09 18.25
N ARG A 638 -5.64 12.60 18.80
CA ARG A 638 -5.73 11.28 19.45
C ARG A 638 -5.38 10.17 18.47
N ALA A 639 -5.93 10.20 17.25
CA ALA A 639 -5.58 9.25 16.20
C ALA A 639 -4.10 9.27 15.84
N ARG A 640 -3.51 10.46 15.67
CA ARG A 640 -2.06 10.61 15.42
C ARG A 640 -1.22 10.02 16.55
N GLN A 641 -1.60 10.23 17.81
CA GLN A 641 -0.89 9.66 18.98
C GLN A 641 -1.01 8.14 19.06
N ILE A 642 -2.18 7.59 18.73
CA ILE A 642 -2.39 6.14 18.69
C ILE A 642 -1.53 5.51 17.60
N VAL A 643 -1.55 6.07 16.39
CA VAL A 643 -0.69 5.61 15.27
C VAL A 643 0.78 5.70 15.65
N GLN A 644 1.21 6.80 16.26
CA GLN A 644 2.56 6.99 16.78
C GLN A 644 2.97 5.90 17.79
N ALA A 645 2.10 5.60 18.76
CA ALA A 645 2.38 4.58 19.77
C ALA A 645 2.46 3.17 19.15
N HIS A 646 1.67 2.88 18.12
CA HIS A 646 1.73 1.63 17.38
C HIS A 646 3.02 1.50 16.56
N ILE A 647 3.37 2.54 15.79
CA ILE A 647 4.62 2.56 15.03
C ILE A 647 5.84 2.40 15.95
N ALA A 648 5.86 3.12 17.08
CA ALA A 648 6.96 3.00 18.04
C ALA A 648 7.10 1.56 18.57
N ARG A 649 5.99 0.90 18.90
CA ARG A 649 5.99 -0.51 19.33
C ARG A 649 6.42 -1.46 18.21
N LEU A 650 5.99 -1.20 16.98
CA LEU A 650 6.39 -1.98 15.80
C LEU A 650 7.90 -1.89 15.56
N LEU A 651 8.49 -0.68 15.65
CA LEU A 651 9.91 -0.47 15.34
C LEU A 651 10.85 -0.77 16.51
N GLN A 652 10.37 -0.79 17.76
CA GLN A 652 11.21 -1.03 18.94
C GLN A 652 12.05 -2.32 18.86
N PRO A 653 11.52 -3.48 18.43
CA PRO A 653 12.32 -4.69 18.25
C PRO A 653 13.46 -4.54 17.24
N ILE A 654 13.26 -3.78 16.18
CA ILE A 654 14.29 -3.48 15.16
C ILE A 654 15.40 -2.65 15.80
N LEU A 655 15.01 -1.58 16.51
CA LEU A 655 15.93 -0.65 17.15
C LEU A 655 16.75 -1.31 18.27
N ASP A 656 16.15 -2.27 18.98
CA ASP A 656 16.80 -3.06 20.04
C ASP A 656 17.56 -4.28 19.49
N ASN A 657 17.49 -4.55 18.18
CA ASN A 657 18.07 -5.72 17.53
C ASN A 657 17.59 -7.05 18.13
N GLN A 658 16.29 -7.15 18.43
CA GLN A 658 15.65 -8.31 19.07
C GLN A 658 14.85 -9.13 18.06
N LEU A 659 15.52 -10.09 17.41
CA LEU A 659 14.88 -11.00 16.43
C LEU A 659 13.87 -11.96 17.09
N THR A 660 13.96 -12.20 18.40
CA THR A 660 13.07 -13.11 19.13
C THR A 660 11.66 -12.55 19.37
N ARG A 661 11.42 -11.25 19.09
CA ARG A 661 10.12 -10.59 19.31
C ARG A 661 9.22 -10.53 18.06
N SER A 662 9.41 -11.43 17.10
CA SER A 662 8.63 -11.48 15.86
C SER A 662 7.11 -11.57 16.09
N ALA A 663 6.64 -12.40 17.05
CA ALA A 663 5.21 -12.54 17.31
C ALA A 663 4.51 -11.23 17.73
N ALA A 664 5.15 -10.44 18.60
CA ALA A 664 4.62 -9.14 19.03
C ALA A 664 4.65 -8.11 17.89
N MET A 665 5.67 -8.17 17.04
CA MET A 665 5.76 -7.33 15.85
C MET A 665 4.68 -7.68 14.83
N GLU A 666 4.39 -8.98 14.61
CA GLU A 666 3.32 -9.44 13.73
C GLU A 666 1.95 -8.94 14.19
N GLU A 667 1.68 -8.97 15.50
CA GLU A 667 0.45 -8.43 16.06
C GLU A 667 0.30 -6.93 15.78
N GLU A 668 1.35 -6.14 16.03
CA GLU A 668 1.33 -4.70 15.77
C GLU A 668 1.24 -4.36 14.28
N LEU A 669 1.87 -5.17 13.42
CA LEU A 669 1.81 -5.04 11.96
C LEU A 669 0.38 -5.28 11.47
N ASN A 670 -0.26 -6.36 11.92
CA ASN A 670 -1.66 -6.67 11.61
C ASN A 670 -2.62 -5.62 12.16
N ARG A 671 -2.31 -5.04 13.32
CA ARG A 671 -3.13 -3.99 13.94
C ARG A 671 -3.04 -2.68 13.17
N LEU A 672 -1.84 -2.23 12.81
CA LEU A 672 -1.64 -1.01 12.02
C LEU A 672 -2.24 -1.14 10.61
N SER A 673 -2.06 -2.30 9.95
CA SER A 673 -2.58 -2.52 8.60
C SER A 673 -4.11 -2.50 8.54
N ARG A 674 -4.80 -2.97 9.60
CA ARG A 674 -6.26 -2.93 9.72
C ARG A 674 -6.78 -1.57 10.16
N ASN A 675 -6.09 -0.90 11.08
CA ASN A 675 -6.60 0.30 11.72
C ASN A 675 -6.34 1.57 10.92
N VAL A 676 -5.47 1.54 9.90
CA VAL A 676 -5.13 2.72 9.10
C VAL A 676 -5.44 2.45 7.63
N THR A 677 -6.49 3.10 7.14
CA THR A 677 -6.92 3.03 5.73
C THR A 677 -6.90 4.41 5.09
N VAL A 678 -6.94 4.47 3.77
CA VAL A 678 -7.08 5.72 3.01
C VAL A 678 -8.39 5.67 2.26
N GLU A 679 -9.18 6.73 2.39
CA GLU A 679 -10.40 6.93 1.63
C GLU A 679 -10.33 8.33 1.00
N GLY A 680 -10.16 8.38 -0.32
CA GLY A 680 -9.88 9.63 -1.03
C GLY A 680 -8.51 10.21 -0.63
N ASP A 681 -8.51 11.48 -0.22
CA ASP A 681 -7.29 12.20 0.20
C ASP A 681 -7.04 12.17 1.70
N ASP A 682 -7.88 11.48 2.46
CA ASP A 682 -7.78 11.44 3.90
C ASP A 682 -7.41 10.07 4.43
N THR A 683 -6.65 10.08 5.52
CA THR A 683 -6.27 8.88 6.25
C THR A 683 -7.31 8.63 7.34
N HIS A 684 -7.96 7.47 7.28
CA HIS A 684 -8.92 7.02 8.27
C HIS A 684 -8.22 6.13 9.29
N VAL A 685 -8.32 6.51 10.57
CA VAL A 685 -7.69 5.78 11.68
C VAL A 685 -8.77 5.28 12.62
N VAL A 686 -8.86 3.96 12.78
CA VAL A 686 -9.70 3.29 13.76
C VAL A 686 -9.05 3.44 15.14
N ILE A 687 -9.63 4.29 15.98
CA ILE A 687 -9.20 4.55 17.37
C ILE A 687 -9.72 3.44 18.29
N SER A 688 -10.98 3.03 18.07
CA SER A 688 -11.66 1.93 18.76
C SER A 688 -12.66 1.29 17.80
N ASP A 689 -13.25 0.16 18.19
CA ASP A 689 -14.25 -0.57 17.37
C ASP A 689 -15.44 0.30 16.90
N THR A 690 -15.67 1.44 17.56
CA THR A 690 -16.76 2.38 17.30
C THR A 690 -16.31 3.77 16.85
N GLU A 691 -15.01 4.09 16.94
CA GLU A 691 -14.50 5.44 16.68
C GLU A 691 -13.45 5.40 15.58
N THR A 692 -13.78 6.04 14.44
CA THR A 692 -12.85 6.29 13.34
C THR A 692 -12.61 7.79 13.22
N ALA A 693 -11.34 8.20 13.25
CA ALA A 693 -10.95 9.57 13.02
C ALA A 693 -10.44 9.77 11.60
N ARG A 694 -10.82 10.89 10.99
CA ARG A 694 -10.36 11.33 9.67
C ARG A 694 -9.21 12.31 9.83
N LEU A 695 -8.03 11.93 9.37
CA LEU A 695 -6.84 12.76 9.33
C LEU A 695 -6.69 13.35 7.92
N PRO A 696 -6.49 14.67 7.80
CA PRO A 696 -6.28 15.29 6.51
C PRO A 696 -4.96 14.83 5.89
N GLY A 697 -5.01 14.44 4.61
CA GLY A 697 -3.84 14.04 3.83
C GLY A 697 -3.42 12.57 3.97
N LYS A 698 -2.52 12.15 3.08
CA LYS A 698 -1.96 10.79 3.01
C LYS A 698 -0.63 10.64 3.75
N GLU A 699 -0.08 11.70 4.35
CA GLU A 699 1.23 11.69 5.01
C GLU A 699 1.31 10.65 6.14
N VAL A 700 0.29 10.63 7.02
CA VAL A 700 0.22 9.67 8.13
C VAL A 700 0.14 8.24 7.61
N PHE A 701 -0.66 8.01 6.56
CA PHE A 701 -0.73 6.71 5.92
C PHE A 701 0.62 6.29 5.33
N ASN A 702 1.31 7.17 4.60
CA ASN A 702 2.61 6.88 4.01
C ASN A 702 3.63 6.48 5.08
N HIS A 703 3.66 7.17 6.22
CA HIS A 703 4.53 6.79 7.33
C HIS A 703 4.14 5.47 7.99
N VAL A 704 2.85 5.18 8.10
CA VAL A 704 2.40 3.86 8.54
C VAL A 704 2.87 2.79 7.56
N GLN A 705 2.85 3.05 6.25
CA GLN A 705 3.36 2.11 5.25
C GLN A 705 4.86 1.89 5.35
N GLU A 706 5.65 2.94 5.45
CA GLU A 706 7.10 2.84 5.64
C GLU A 706 7.45 2.03 6.90
N ALA A 707 6.72 2.27 8.00
CA ALA A 707 6.90 1.50 9.23
C ALA A 707 6.49 0.02 9.07
N LEU A 708 5.37 -0.24 8.39
CA LEU A 708 4.91 -1.60 8.07
C LEU A 708 5.90 -2.34 7.18
N GLU A 709 6.52 -1.66 6.21
CA GLU A 709 7.57 -2.23 5.35
C GLU A 709 8.80 -2.61 6.16
N LEU A 710 9.32 -1.71 7.00
CA LEU A 710 10.43 -2.02 7.92
C LEU A 710 10.12 -3.18 8.86
N GLY A 711 8.92 -3.20 9.44
CA GLY A 711 8.44 -4.29 10.30
C GLY A 711 8.33 -5.62 9.54
N SER A 712 7.82 -5.59 8.31
CA SER A 712 7.72 -6.76 7.45
C SER A 712 9.10 -7.31 7.09
N HIS A 713 10.08 -6.44 6.77
CA HIS A 713 11.45 -6.86 6.47
C HIS A 713 12.12 -7.49 7.69
N TRP A 714 11.93 -6.89 8.86
CA TRP A 714 12.46 -7.45 10.10
C TRP A 714 11.86 -8.82 10.44
N MET A 715 10.55 -9.00 10.23
CA MET A 715 9.88 -10.29 10.39
C MET A 715 10.49 -11.38 9.51
N VAL A 716 10.77 -11.04 8.24
CA VAL A 716 11.38 -11.95 7.27
C VAL A 716 12.76 -12.39 7.70
N LEU A 717 13.53 -11.42 8.18
CA LEU A 717 14.87 -11.64 8.67
C LEU A 717 14.90 -12.48 9.95
N ALA A 718 13.99 -12.19 10.89
CA ALA A 718 13.84 -12.90 12.15
C ALA A 718 13.47 -14.38 11.93
N ALA A 719 12.57 -14.66 10.99
CA ALA A 719 12.19 -16.02 10.61
C ALA A 719 13.33 -16.81 9.94
N SER A 720 14.28 -16.10 9.32
CA SER A 720 15.44 -16.70 8.64
C SER A 720 16.62 -16.99 9.59
N TYR A 721 16.59 -16.50 10.84
CA TYR A 721 17.73 -16.56 11.75
C TYR A 721 18.03 -17.99 12.24
N PRO A 722 19.25 -18.51 12.05
CA PRO A 722 19.62 -19.86 12.48
C PRO A 722 19.75 -19.93 14.01
N GLY A 723 18.83 -20.64 14.67
CA GLY A 723 18.85 -20.85 16.12
C GLY A 723 17.55 -20.48 16.82
N ILE A 724 16.70 -19.68 16.18
CA ILE A 724 15.27 -19.71 16.46
C ILE A 724 14.79 -21.01 15.81
N GLU A 725 14.18 -21.91 16.60
CA GLU A 725 13.66 -23.20 16.12
C GLU A 725 13.10 -22.97 14.72
N SER A 726 13.68 -23.69 13.75
CA SER A 726 13.42 -23.45 12.34
C SER A 726 11.93 -23.20 12.19
N VAL A 727 11.52 -21.99 11.77
CA VAL A 727 10.14 -21.74 11.38
C VAL A 727 9.87 -22.82 10.35
N LEU A 728 9.16 -23.86 10.78
CA LEU A 728 8.80 -24.99 9.96
C LEU A 728 7.96 -24.35 8.88
N VAL A 729 8.46 -24.32 7.65
CA VAL A 729 7.67 -23.88 6.50
C VAL A 729 6.34 -24.62 6.62
N PRO A 730 5.21 -23.90 6.77
CA PRO A 730 3.92 -24.55 6.94
C PRO A 730 3.75 -25.67 5.93
N PRO A 731 3.29 -26.86 6.36
CA PRO A 731 3.20 -28.02 5.48
C PRO A 731 2.36 -27.71 4.22
N GLU A 732 1.38 -26.82 4.33
CA GLU A 732 0.54 -26.36 3.22
C GLU A 732 1.32 -25.65 2.11
N ILE A 733 2.44 -24.99 2.45
CA ILE A 733 3.30 -24.29 1.49
C ILE A 733 4.19 -25.29 0.75
N ASN A 734 4.75 -26.26 1.47
CA ASN A 734 5.50 -27.34 0.84
C ASN A 734 4.59 -28.17 -0.06
N GLU A 735 3.35 -28.47 0.38
CA GLU A 735 2.33 -29.09 -0.45
C GLU A 735 2.03 -28.28 -1.71
N LEU A 736 1.85 -26.96 -1.59
CA LEU A 736 1.60 -26.10 -2.74
C LEU A 736 2.80 -26.09 -3.70
N ARG A 737 4.03 -25.96 -3.17
CA ARG A 737 5.26 -25.99 -3.96
C ARG A 737 5.39 -27.30 -4.73
N ASP A 738 5.25 -28.43 -4.06
CA ASP A 738 5.32 -29.76 -4.67
C ASP A 738 4.25 -29.95 -5.74
N GLU A 739 3.04 -29.42 -5.51
CA GLU A 739 1.93 -29.49 -6.45
C GLU A 739 2.18 -28.61 -7.69
N ILE A 740 2.74 -27.42 -7.50
CA ILE A 740 3.15 -26.51 -8.59
C ILE A 740 4.23 -27.18 -9.43
N ASP A 741 5.32 -27.64 -8.81
CA ASP A 741 6.45 -28.29 -9.49
C ASP A 741 5.99 -29.54 -10.27
N ARG A 742 5.08 -30.34 -9.69
CA ARG A 742 4.54 -31.54 -10.34
C ARG A 742 3.70 -31.21 -11.57
N ARG A 743 2.90 -30.15 -11.53
CA ARG A 743 1.92 -29.81 -12.58
C ARG A 743 2.46 -28.91 -13.66
N GLU A 744 3.44 -28.06 -13.33
CA GLU A 744 3.99 -27.01 -14.18
C GLU A 744 4.21 -27.48 -15.62
N THR A 745 5.01 -28.52 -15.81
CA THR A 745 5.34 -29.06 -17.15
C THR A 745 4.13 -29.53 -17.95
N THR A 746 3.08 -30.03 -17.28
CA THR A 746 1.87 -30.52 -17.95
C THR A 746 0.94 -29.36 -18.29
N VAL A 747 0.80 -28.37 -17.40
CA VAL A 747 0.05 -27.14 -17.67
C VAL A 747 0.69 -26.37 -18.83
N PHE A 748 2.02 -26.29 -18.90
CA PHE A 748 2.71 -25.69 -20.05
C PHE A 748 2.37 -26.39 -21.38
N LYS A 749 2.26 -27.72 -21.37
CA LYS A 749 1.85 -28.49 -22.55
C LYS A 749 0.39 -28.20 -22.93
N GLU A 750 -0.52 -28.11 -21.96
CA GLU A 750 -1.92 -27.71 -22.19
C GLU A 750 -1.99 -26.30 -22.79
N LEU A 751 -1.33 -25.31 -22.17
CA LEU A 751 -1.30 -23.92 -22.66
C LEU A 751 -0.77 -23.85 -24.10
N LYS A 752 0.27 -24.61 -24.43
CA LYS A 752 0.83 -24.70 -25.79
C LYS A 752 -0.09 -25.43 -26.77
N ALA A 753 -0.89 -26.39 -26.30
CA ALA A 753 -1.91 -27.04 -27.13
C ALA A 753 -3.06 -26.06 -27.43
N LEU A 754 -3.56 -25.34 -26.41
CA LEU A 754 -4.57 -24.29 -26.56
C LEU A 754 -4.11 -23.18 -27.50
N GLU A 755 -2.83 -22.80 -27.46
CA GLU A 755 -2.25 -21.81 -28.38
C GLU A 755 -2.31 -22.26 -29.85
N ARG A 756 -2.24 -23.57 -30.10
CA ARG A 756 -2.40 -24.15 -31.45
C ARG A 756 -3.87 -24.29 -31.86
N THR A 757 -4.75 -24.55 -30.91
CA THR A 757 -6.19 -24.69 -31.15
C THR A 757 -6.83 -23.33 -31.42
N HIS A 758 -6.44 -22.30 -30.66
CA HIS A 758 -6.95 -20.95 -30.82
C HIS A 758 -6.08 -20.15 -31.79
N ASN A 759 -6.60 -19.90 -32.98
CA ASN A 759 -5.91 -19.10 -34.00
C ASN A 759 -5.97 -17.57 -33.75
N SER A 760 -6.72 -17.12 -32.75
CA SER A 760 -6.84 -15.70 -32.44
C SER A 760 -5.59 -15.17 -31.76
N HIS A 761 -5.15 -13.99 -32.18
CA HIS A 761 -4.03 -13.28 -31.57
C HIS A 761 -4.27 -12.97 -30.09
N ALA A 762 -5.48 -12.55 -29.72
CA ALA A 762 -5.86 -12.28 -28.33
C ALA A 762 -5.68 -13.50 -27.41
N HIS A 763 -6.04 -14.70 -27.88
CA HIS A 763 -5.83 -15.94 -27.13
C HIS A 763 -4.34 -16.24 -26.94
N ARG A 764 -3.53 -16.08 -27.99
CA ARG A 764 -2.07 -16.30 -27.88
C ARG A 764 -1.43 -15.34 -26.89
N ALA A 765 -1.82 -14.07 -26.91
CA ALA A 765 -1.36 -13.07 -25.95
C ALA A 765 -1.76 -13.41 -24.50
N ALA A 766 -3.03 -13.74 -24.27
CA ALA A 766 -3.51 -14.12 -22.95
C ALA A 766 -2.87 -15.40 -22.40
N LEU A 767 -2.69 -16.43 -23.24
CA LEU A 767 -1.98 -17.66 -22.88
C LEU A 767 -0.49 -17.41 -22.59
N THR A 768 0.13 -16.47 -23.31
CA THR A 768 1.51 -16.04 -23.03
C THR A 768 1.61 -15.33 -21.68
N ALA A 769 0.64 -14.49 -21.33
CA ALA A 769 0.56 -13.87 -20.00
C ALA A 769 0.37 -14.92 -18.89
N CYS A 770 -0.42 -15.98 -19.12
CA CYS A 770 -0.54 -17.11 -18.19
C CYS A 770 0.80 -17.82 -17.98
N ARG A 771 1.52 -18.14 -19.07
CA ARG A 771 2.85 -18.78 -19.00
C ARG A 771 3.83 -17.94 -18.18
N ARG A 772 3.94 -16.64 -18.49
CA ARG A 772 4.80 -15.73 -17.73
C ARG A 772 4.42 -15.69 -16.25
N ASN A 773 3.13 -15.62 -15.93
CA ASN A 773 2.72 -15.62 -14.52
C ASN A 773 3.03 -16.95 -13.83
N MET A 774 2.96 -18.09 -14.53
CA MET A 774 3.41 -19.36 -13.98
C MET A 774 4.92 -19.35 -13.72
N ASP A 775 5.74 -18.86 -14.66
CA ASP A 775 7.18 -18.70 -14.47
C ASP A 775 7.47 -17.79 -13.27
N ARG A 776 6.71 -16.71 -13.10
CA ARG A 776 6.80 -15.82 -11.94
C ARG A 776 6.44 -16.52 -10.63
N ILE A 777 5.42 -17.37 -10.64
CA ILE A 777 5.04 -18.16 -9.46
C ILE A 777 6.13 -19.19 -9.15
N HIS A 778 6.72 -19.82 -10.16
CA HIS A 778 7.87 -20.71 -9.97
C HIS A 778 9.04 -19.95 -9.33
N GLN A 779 9.35 -18.75 -9.82
CA GLN A 779 10.38 -17.85 -9.24
C GLN A 779 10.08 -17.44 -7.80
N LEU A 780 8.82 -17.46 -7.34
CA LEU A 780 8.50 -17.23 -5.92
C LEU A 780 9.02 -18.37 -5.05
N PHE A 781 8.88 -19.63 -5.49
CA PHE A 781 9.32 -20.79 -4.71
C PHE A 781 10.79 -21.19 -4.95
N HIS A 782 11.34 -20.78 -6.09
CA HIS A 782 12.71 -21.06 -6.51
C HIS A 782 13.37 -19.75 -7.00
N PRO A 783 13.62 -18.80 -6.11
CA PRO A 783 14.20 -17.51 -6.48
C PRO A 783 15.64 -17.69 -6.98
N THR A 784 15.92 -17.19 -8.18
CA THR A 784 17.27 -17.14 -8.76
C THR A 784 18.05 -15.91 -8.29
N GLU A 785 17.34 -14.87 -7.87
CA GLU A 785 17.89 -13.60 -7.38
C GLU A 785 17.44 -13.36 -5.94
N GLU A 786 18.23 -12.60 -5.19
CA GLU A 786 17.80 -12.13 -3.88
C GLU A 786 16.53 -11.28 -4.02
N PRO A 787 15.50 -11.56 -3.22
CA PRO A 787 14.25 -10.82 -3.32
C PRO A 787 14.45 -9.36 -2.97
N ARG A 788 13.82 -8.50 -3.75
CA ARG A 788 13.63 -7.12 -3.34
C ARG A 788 12.63 -7.12 -2.20
N LEU A 789 13.05 -6.64 -1.03
CA LEU A 789 12.18 -6.58 0.13
C LEU A 789 11.13 -5.46 0.01
N GLY A 790 11.43 -4.36 -0.69
CA GLY A 790 10.51 -3.23 -0.88
C GLY A 790 9.47 -3.47 -1.98
N GLU A 791 8.21 -3.12 -1.71
CA GLU A 791 7.19 -3.05 -2.77
C GLU A 791 7.20 -1.66 -3.42
N PRO A 792 7.16 -1.59 -4.77
CA PRO A 792 7.03 -0.33 -5.46
C PRO A 792 5.63 0.27 -5.24
N ASP A 793 5.50 1.58 -5.40
CA ASP A 793 4.19 2.25 -5.39
C ASP A 793 3.28 1.66 -6.49
N PRO A 794 2.05 1.22 -6.18
CA PRO A 794 1.15 0.64 -7.18
C PRO A 794 0.82 1.61 -8.33
N GLN A 795 0.78 2.92 -8.08
CA GLN A 795 0.56 3.89 -9.16
C GLN A 795 1.81 4.07 -10.02
N CYS A 796 3.00 3.97 -9.42
CA CYS A 796 4.26 3.93 -10.14
C CYS A 796 4.31 2.74 -11.10
N LEU A 797 3.94 1.54 -10.65
CA LEU A 797 3.92 0.33 -11.50
C LEU A 797 3.09 0.50 -12.78
N VAL A 798 2.02 1.27 -12.69
CA VAL A 798 1.02 1.40 -13.75
C VAL A 798 1.29 2.61 -14.64
N ASN A 799 1.78 3.72 -14.07
CA ASN A 799 1.90 5.01 -14.76
C ASN A 799 3.36 5.41 -15.08
N ALA A 800 4.38 4.79 -14.50
CA ALA A 800 5.78 5.22 -14.68
C ALA A 800 6.23 5.24 -16.15
N GLU A 801 5.73 4.33 -16.98
CA GLU A 801 6.03 4.29 -18.41
C GLU A 801 5.64 5.59 -19.14
N LEU A 802 4.65 6.34 -18.64
CA LEU A 802 4.28 7.64 -19.19
C LEU A 802 5.40 8.68 -19.08
N LEU A 803 6.34 8.51 -18.14
CA LEU A 803 7.50 9.38 -18.01
C LEU A 803 8.51 9.20 -19.15
N LYS A 804 8.36 8.16 -20.00
CA LYS A 804 9.13 8.03 -21.23
C LYS A 804 8.64 8.96 -22.34
N ILE A 805 7.44 9.52 -22.22
CA ILE A 805 6.86 10.45 -23.18
C ILE A 805 7.29 11.89 -22.82
N PRO A 806 8.11 12.56 -23.65
CA PRO A 806 8.53 13.93 -23.36
C PRO A 806 7.33 14.87 -23.24
N GLY A 807 7.32 15.70 -22.19
CA GLY A 807 6.25 16.67 -21.95
C GLY A 807 5.04 16.12 -21.19
N VAL A 808 4.91 14.79 -21.05
CA VAL A 808 3.95 14.21 -20.10
C VAL A 808 4.54 14.31 -18.70
N SER A 809 3.78 14.93 -17.79
CA SER A 809 4.16 15.05 -16.38
C SER A 809 3.19 14.29 -15.50
N LEU A 810 3.75 13.50 -14.59
CA LEU A 810 3.03 12.93 -13.47
C LEU A 810 3.19 13.83 -12.25
N ASP A 811 2.20 13.81 -11.37
CA ASP A 811 2.35 14.41 -10.05
C ASP A 811 3.11 13.50 -9.07
N ASP A 812 3.19 13.94 -7.81
CA ASP A 812 3.87 13.19 -6.77
C ASP A 812 3.14 11.89 -6.38
N GLU A 813 1.87 11.76 -6.77
CA GLU A 813 1.05 10.55 -6.59
C GLU A 813 1.04 9.66 -7.84
N TRP A 814 1.92 9.94 -8.82
CA TRP A 814 2.01 9.24 -10.11
C TRP A 814 0.74 9.34 -10.96
N VAL A 815 -0.09 10.36 -10.76
CA VAL A 815 -1.29 10.61 -11.56
C VAL A 815 -0.93 11.50 -12.75
N CYS A 816 -1.39 11.11 -13.93
CA CYS A 816 -1.23 11.89 -15.15
C CYS A 816 -2.29 13.00 -15.22
N HIS A 817 -1.85 14.25 -15.42
CA HIS A 817 -2.76 15.39 -15.59
C HIS A 817 -3.36 15.48 -17.00
N SER A 818 -2.74 14.83 -17.98
CA SER A 818 -3.26 14.78 -19.35
C SER A 818 -4.50 13.90 -19.41
N SER A 819 -5.56 14.37 -20.08
CA SER A 819 -6.73 13.54 -20.32
C SER A 819 -6.35 12.36 -21.22
N PRO A 820 -6.99 11.18 -21.08
CA PRO A 820 -6.70 10.03 -21.92
C PRO A 820 -6.78 10.33 -23.43
N THR A 821 -7.71 11.20 -23.83
CA THR A 821 -7.86 11.65 -25.22
C THR A 821 -6.62 12.41 -25.72
N THR A 822 -6.07 13.31 -24.90
CA THR A 822 -4.84 14.06 -25.27
C THR A 822 -3.59 13.20 -25.22
N LEU A 823 -3.60 12.13 -24.42
CA LEU A 823 -2.46 11.23 -24.22
C LEU A 823 -2.27 10.24 -25.38
N GLU A 824 -3.32 9.92 -26.13
CA GLU A 824 -3.28 8.88 -27.15
C GLU A 824 -2.22 9.15 -28.23
N HIS A 825 -2.14 10.37 -28.76
CA HIS A 825 -1.19 10.70 -29.83
C HIS A 825 0.27 10.63 -29.36
N PRO A 826 0.68 11.31 -28.26
CA PRO A 826 2.04 11.16 -27.71
C PRO A 826 2.41 9.71 -27.37
N LEU A 827 1.44 8.93 -26.90
CA LEU A 827 1.65 7.52 -26.59
C LEU A 827 1.92 6.71 -27.86
N LEU A 828 1.11 6.89 -28.90
CA LEU A 828 1.33 6.22 -30.18
C LEU A 828 2.65 6.65 -30.83
N ASP A 829 3.01 7.94 -30.76
CA ASP A 829 4.30 8.44 -31.23
C ASP A 829 5.47 7.70 -30.58
N THR A 830 5.41 7.56 -29.26
CA THR A 830 6.44 6.85 -28.48
C THR A 830 6.52 5.37 -28.88
N LEU A 831 5.37 4.70 -29.03
CA LEU A 831 5.30 3.29 -29.46
C LEU A 831 5.68 3.07 -30.94
N THR A 832 5.68 4.12 -31.78
CA THR A 832 6.19 4.03 -33.16
C THR A 832 7.73 4.07 -33.25
N GLY A 833 8.40 4.44 -32.15
CA GLY A 833 9.85 4.44 -32.02
C GLY A 833 10.41 3.08 -31.62
N GLU A 834 11.70 3.08 -31.28
CA GLU A 834 12.33 1.97 -30.56
C GLU A 834 12.00 2.07 -29.06
N PRO A 835 12.02 0.95 -28.31
CA PRO A 835 11.86 0.98 -26.86
C PRO A 835 12.83 1.97 -26.20
N ILE A 836 12.29 2.98 -25.54
CA ILE A 836 13.10 4.02 -24.90
C ILE A 836 13.63 3.50 -23.57
N ALA A 837 14.96 3.45 -23.42
CA ALA A 837 15.60 3.13 -22.16
C ALA A 837 15.35 4.25 -21.13
N TRP A 838 15.31 3.92 -19.84
CA TRP A 838 15.02 4.90 -18.79
C TRP A 838 16.00 6.08 -18.76
N ARG A 839 17.25 5.86 -19.15
CA ARG A 839 18.28 6.90 -19.22
C ARG A 839 18.03 7.88 -20.36
N ASP A 840 17.58 7.37 -21.51
CA ASP A 840 17.22 8.20 -22.66
C ASP A 840 15.93 8.97 -22.41
N ALA A 841 14.97 8.35 -21.71
CA ALA A 841 13.78 9.03 -21.24
C ALA A 841 14.15 10.18 -20.28
N PHE A 842 15.07 9.95 -19.35
CA PHE A 842 15.55 10.99 -18.44
C PHE A 842 16.20 12.16 -19.20
N ALA A 843 17.10 11.87 -20.14
CA ALA A 843 17.71 12.89 -21.00
C ALA A 843 16.65 13.67 -21.80
N SER A 844 15.70 12.96 -22.41
CA SER A 844 14.61 13.56 -23.19
C SER A 844 13.73 14.49 -22.32
N GLN A 845 13.48 14.14 -21.06
CA GLN A 845 12.74 15.02 -20.14
C GLN A 845 13.56 16.26 -19.73
N LEU A 846 14.88 16.15 -19.58
CA LEU A 846 15.75 17.31 -19.33
C LEU A 846 15.76 18.27 -20.52
N GLU A 847 15.91 17.74 -21.74
CA GLU A 847 15.86 18.51 -22.98
C GLU A 847 14.51 19.22 -23.14
N ALA A 848 13.41 18.48 -22.91
CA ALA A 848 12.07 19.03 -22.89
C ALA A 848 11.93 20.13 -21.83
N GLY A 849 12.69 20.09 -20.72
CA GLY A 849 12.61 21.02 -19.59
C GLY A 849 11.60 20.59 -18.52
N SER A 850 11.23 19.32 -18.52
CA SER A 850 10.25 18.70 -17.62
C SER A 850 10.92 18.13 -16.37
N TYR A 851 11.45 19.01 -15.52
CA TYR A 851 12.24 18.62 -14.34
C TYR A 851 11.45 17.83 -13.30
N ARG A 852 10.13 18.04 -13.21
CA ARG A 852 9.27 17.21 -12.35
C ARG A 852 9.24 15.76 -12.82
N SER A 853 9.09 15.53 -14.13
CA SER A 853 9.13 14.19 -14.74
C SER A 853 10.50 13.55 -14.59
N ALA A 854 11.58 14.30 -14.82
CA ALA A 854 12.95 13.83 -14.60
C ALA A 854 13.18 13.42 -13.14
N ARG A 855 12.68 14.21 -12.18
CA ARG A 855 12.72 13.85 -10.75
C ARG A 855 11.89 12.60 -10.43
N GLY A 856 10.72 12.44 -11.07
CA GLY A 856 9.89 11.24 -10.98
C GLY A 856 10.64 9.99 -11.45
N LEU A 857 11.36 10.07 -12.57
CA LEU A 857 12.19 8.97 -13.08
C LEU A 857 13.24 8.53 -12.06
N LEU A 858 13.85 9.46 -11.31
CA LEU A 858 14.83 9.13 -10.27
C LEU A 858 14.24 8.41 -9.05
N ARG A 859 12.91 8.42 -8.87
CA ARG A 859 12.21 7.66 -7.82
C ARG A 859 12.04 6.18 -8.16
N LEU A 860 12.31 5.77 -9.40
CA LEU A 860 12.21 4.37 -9.81
C LEU A 860 13.33 3.53 -9.19
N ASP A 861 13.01 2.27 -8.87
CA ASP A 861 13.96 1.26 -8.35
C ASP A 861 14.85 0.64 -9.44
N HIS A 862 14.98 1.33 -10.58
CA HIS A 862 15.83 0.93 -11.69
C HIS A 862 17.29 1.38 -11.49
N TRP A 863 17.51 2.42 -10.70
CA TRP A 863 18.81 3.07 -10.55
C TRP A 863 19.60 2.54 -9.36
N ARG A 864 20.91 2.37 -9.55
CA ARG A 864 21.85 2.23 -8.43
C ARG A 864 21.98 3.59 -7.73
N ASP A 865 22.25 3.60 -6.41
CA ASP A 865 22.33 4.86 -5.65
C ASP A 865 23.35 5.85 -6.22
N SER A 866 24.53 5.36 -6.63
CA SER A 866 25.57 6.19 -7.25
C SER A 866 25.13 6.82 -8.57
N GLU A 867 24.40 6.07 -9.40
CA GLU A 867 23.86 6.55 -10.68
C GLU A 867 22.72 7.54 -10.42
N ARG A 868 21.82 7.25 -9.48
CA ARG A 868 20.74 8.14 -9.07
C ARG A 868 21.29 9.50 -8.60
N ASP A 869 22.37 9.51 -7.82
CA ASP A 869 23.01 10.74 -7.35
C ASP A 869 23.73 11.50 -8.46
N GLN A 870 24.33 10.80 -9.43
CA GLN A 870 24.90 11.43 -10.63
C GLN A 870 23.80 12.12 -11.46
N LEU A 871 22.73 11.40 -11.79
CA LEU A 871 21.62 11.94 -12.58
C LEU A 871 20.92 13.09 -11.83
N ARG A 872 20.78 13.00 -10.50
CA ARG A 872 20.26 14.09 -9.67
C ARG A 872 21.09 15.37 -9.79
N ARG A 873 22.42 15.26 -9.79
CA ARG A 873 23.32 16.40 -10.01
C ARG A 873 23.16 16.99 -11.41
N GLN A 874 23.13 16.15 -12.44
CA GLN A 874 22.92 16.58 -13.83
C GLN A 874 21.59 17.32 -14.02
N MET A 875 20.50 16.81 -13.43
CA MET A 875 19.20 17.48 -13.46
C MET A 875 19.26 18.87 -12.81
N GLU A 876 19.90 18.97 -11.65
CA GLU A 876 19.98 20.23 -10.90
C GLU A 876 20.85 21.27 -11.62
N GLU A 877 21.97 20.86 -12.20
CA GLU A 877 22.82 21.70 -13.06
C GLU A 877 22.01 22.24 -14.26
N HIS A 878 21.37 21.35 -15.02
CA HIS A 878 20.57 21.74 -16.18
C HIS A 878 19.38 22.65 -15.80
N ARG A 879 18.78 22.42 -14.63
CA ARG A 879 17.73 23.27 -14.06
C ARG A 879 18.26 24.67 -13.74
N GLN A 880 19.42 24.76 -13.10
CA GLN A 880 20.06 26.02 -12.75
C GLN A 880 20.41 26.84 -14.00
N ASP A 881 20.97 26.20 -15.02
CA ASP A 881 21.29 26.85 -16.31
C ASP A 881 20.03 27.39 -17.00
N ARG A 882 18.97 26.57 -17.08
CA ARG A 882 17.70 26.99 -17.69
C ARG A 882 16.99 28.07 -16.87
N ALA A 883 17.07 28.01 -15.55
CA ALA A 883 16.58 29.06 -14.67
C ALA A 883 17.34 30.38 -14.88
N GLY A 884 18.67 30.34 -15.04
CA GLY A 884 19.50 31.49 -15.41
C GLY A 884 19.03 32.13 -16.73
N ASN A 885 18.90 31.31 -17.78
CA ASN A 885 18.42 31.76 -19.09
C ASN A 885 17.02 32.41 -19.05
N LEU A 886 16.12 31.92 -18.19
CA LEU A 886 14.78 32.50 -18.01
C LEU A 886 14.80 33.82 -17.25
N ARG A 887 15.68 33.98 -16.25
CA ARG A 887 15.88 35.28 -15.59
C ARG A 887 16.41 36.31 -16.59
N ASP A 888 17.37 35.93 -17.42
CA ASP A 888 17.90 36.81 -18.48
C ASP A 888 16.83 37.18 -19.52
N LEU A 889 15.89 36.26 -19.82
CA LEU A 889 14.74 36.57 -20.67
C LEU A 889 13.77 37.54 -19.99
N ALA A 890 13.43 37.30 -18.72
CA ALA A 890 12.55 38.19 -17.95
C ALA A 890 13.14 39.60 -17.87
N GLU A 891 14.44 39.73 -17.59
CA GLU A 891 15.13 41.01 -17.51
C GLU A 891 15.13 41.75 -18.86
N ARG A 892 15.40 41.02 -19.97
CA ARG A 892 15.28 41.59 -21.32
C ARG A 892 13.86 42.08 -21.62
N LEU A 893 12.82 41.35 -21.18
CA LEU A 893 11.43 41.75 -21.37
C LEU A 893 11.07 43.00 -20.55
N LYS A 894 11.59 43.14 -19.32
CA LYS A 894 11.42 44.37 -18.55
C LYS A 894 12.01 45.58 -19.28
N VAL A 895 13.24 45.44 -19.79
CA VAL A 895 13.89 46.51 -20.58
C VAL A 895 13.11 46.84 -21.85
N GLN A 896 12.63 45.83 -22.58
CA GLN A 896 11.79 46.04 -23.78
C GLN A 896 10.46 46.72 -23.45
N LEU A 897 9.86 46.39 -22.31
CA LEU A 897 8.61 46.99 -21.83
C LEU A 897 8.81 48.47 -21.48
N GLU A 898 9.91 48.81 -20.80
CA GLU A 898 10.28 50.20 -20.50
C GLU A 898 10.53 51.02 -21.77
N GLN A 899 11.25 50.45 -22.74
CA GLN A 899 11.47 51.10 -24.04
C GLN A 899 10.14 51.32 -24.79
N SER A 900 9.25 50.33 -24.78
CA SER A 900 7.93 50.43 -25.43
C SER A 900 7.04 51.47 -24.75
N ARG A 901 7.14 51.60 -23.41
CA ARG A 901 6.48 52.65 -22.64
C ARG A 901 7.03 54.04 -23.01
N HIS A 902 8.34 54.19 -23.15
CA HIS A 902 8.96 55.48 -23.51
C HIS A 902 8.57 55.99 -24.89
N ILE A 903 8.25 55.08 -25.81
CA ILE A 903 7.77 55.42 -27.16
C ILE A 903 6.23 55.54 -27.19
N GLU A 904 5.56 55.50 -26.03
CA GLU A 904 4.10 55.55 -25.87
C GLU A 904 3.36 54.45 -26.65
N MET A 905 4.02 53.32 -26.95
CA MET A 905 3.42 52.20 -27.70
C MET A 905 2.45 51.37 -26.86
N ILE A 906 2.57 51.46 -25.54
CA ILE A 906 1.77 50.72 -24.55
C ILE A 906 1.37 51.71 -23.47
N SER A 907 0.14 51.60 -22.98
CA SER A 907 -0.34 52.45 -21.90
C SER A 907 0.44 52.21 -20.60
N GLU A 908 0.57 53.22 -19.75
CA GLU A 908 1.25 53.07 -18.46
C GLU A 908 0.60 52.00 -17.58
N ARG A 909 -0.73 51.84 -17.67
CA ARG A 909 -1.48 50.82 -16.93
C ARG A 909 -1.09 49.41 -17.36
N GLU A 910 -1.14 49.11 -18.66
CA GLU A 910 -0.76 47.81 -19.19
C GLU A 910 0.72 47.51 -18.94
N ALA A 911 1.59 48.51 -19.04
CA ALA A 911 3.00 48.35 -18.71
C ALA A 911 3.20 47.94 -17.24
N LYS A 912 2.45 48.54 -16.30
CA LYS A 912 2.47 48.11 -14.89
C LYS A 912 1.97 46.68 -14.71
N GLU A 913 0.90 46.29 -15.41
CA GLU A 913 0.34 44.94 -15.36
C GLU A 913 1.33 43.89 -15.90
N TYR A 914 1.94 44.12 -17.07
CA TYR A 914 2.97 43.23 -17.63
C TYR A 914 4.21 43.17 -16.74
N PHE A 915 4.66 44.30 -16.19
CA PHE A 915 5.82 44.32 -15.30
C PHE A 915 5.55 43.50 -14.03
N ALA A 916 4.38 43.67 -13.41
CA ALA A 916 3.97 42.88 -12.25
C ALA A 916 3.89 41.38 -12.59
N ARG A 917 3.36 41.02 -13.76
CA ARG A 917 3.33 39.62 -14.25
C ARG A 917 4.74 39.05 -14.44
N ILE A 918 5.65 39.80 -15.07
CA ILE A 918 7.05 39.38 -15.28
C ILE A 918 7.77 39.18 -13.92
N VAL A 919 7.61 40.11 -12.98
CA VAL A 919 8.22 40.00 -11.63
C VAL A 919 7.67 38.80 -10.87
N SER A 920 6.35 38.55 -10.95
CA SER A 920 5.73 37.36 -10.35
C SER A 920 6.31 36.06 -10.94
N LEU A 921 6.48 36.00 -12.26
CA LEU A 921 7.10 34.86 -12.93
C LEU A 921 8.57 34.68 -12.52
N GLU A 922 9.34 35.75 -12.43
CA GLU A 922 10.73 35.73 -12.00
C GLU A 922 10.88 35.21 -10.57
N GLN A 923 10.00 35.62 -9.64
CA GLN A 923 9.98 35.14 -8.26
C GLN A 923 9.69 33.64 -8.16
N ARG A 924 8.98 33.06 -9.14
CA ARG A 924 8.69 31.61 -9.20
C ARG A 924 9.86 30.78 -9.73
N ILE A 925 10.76 31.34 -10.55
CA ILE A 925 11.86 30.61 -11.22
C ILE A 925 12.73 29.77 -10.25
N PRO A 926 13.16 30.26 -9.07
CA PRO A 926 14.04 29.48 -8.19
C PRO A 926 13.37 28.23 -7.61
N SER A 927 12.07 28.33 -7.30
CA SER A 927 11.31 27.31 -6.58
C SER A 927 10.53 26.35 -7.48
N ASP A 928 10.20 26.76 -8.70
CA ASP A 928 9.31 26.00 -9.57
C ASP A 928 10.07 24.95 -10.41
N TYR A 929 9.53 23.73 -10.48
CA TYR A 929 10.02 22.66 -11.35
C TYR A 929 9.37 22.71 -12.74
N ARG A 930 8.40 23.61 -12.95
CA ARG A 930 7.66 23.80 -14.20
C ARG A 930 8.21 24.97 -15.02
N LEU A 931 9.52 24.99 -15.24
CA LEU A 931 10.20 26.08 -15.97
C LEU A 931 9.68 26.30 -17.40
N ASN A 932 9.09 25.28 -18.03
CA ASN A 932 8.47 25.40 -19.34
C ASN A 932 7.19 26.23 -19.35
N GLU A 933 6.35 26.13 -18.30
CA GLU A 933 5.14 26.96 -18.18
C GLU A 933 5.55 28.42 -18.05
N ILE A 934 6.54 28.71 -17.20
CA ILE A 934 7.11 30.06 -17.05
C ILE A 934 7.68 30.57 -18.37
N ARG A 935 8.40 29.71 -19.12
CA ARG A 935 8.92 30.07 -20.45
C ARG A 935 7.79 30.40 -21.43
N ALA A 936 6.72 29.60 -21.44
CA ALA A 936 5.57 29.81 -22.32
C ALA A 936 4.90 31.15 -22.00
N GLU A 937 4.65 31.46 -20.73
CA GLU A 937 4.08 32.74 -20.29
C GLU A 937 4.98 33.95 -20.64
N LEU A 938 6.29 33.85 -20.42
CA LEU A 938 7.22 34.91 -20.83
C LEU A 938 7.26 35.09 -22.36
N SER A 939 7.15 34.00 -23.12
CA SER A 939 7.10 34.05 -24.58
C SER A 939 5.79 34.63 -25.11
N GLU A 940 4.66 34.37 -24.43
CA GLU A 940 3.36 34.97 -24.72
C GLU A 940 3.40 36.48 -24.51
N ILE A 941 3.95 36.93 -23.38
CA ILE A 941 4.17 38.36 -23.11
C ILE A 941 5.03 38.98 -24.20
N ARG A 942 6.14 38.33 -24.57
CA ARG A 942 7.02 38.78 -25.65
C ARG A 942 6.28 38.93 -26.99
N GLN A 943 5.56 37.90 -27.41
CA GLN A 943 4.79 37.92 -28.66
C GLN A 943 3.74 39.03 -28.65
N THR A 944 3.10 39.26 -27.51
CA THR A 944 2.13 40.35 -27.35
C THR A 944 2.79 41.72 -27.47
N LEU A 945 3.99 41.91 -26.91
CA LEU A 945 4.76 43.14 -27.07
C LEU A 945 5.22 43.35 -28.52
N ASP A 946 5.72 42.29 -29.17
CA ASP A 946 6.21 42.34 -30.55
C ASP A 946 5.08 42.61 -31.56
N THR A 947 3.91 42.00 -31.38
CA THR A 947 2.73 42.25 -32.22
C THR A 947 2.22 43.68 -32.09
N ARG A 948 2.13 44.22 -30.87
CA ARG A 948 1.80 45.63 -30.62
C ARG A 948 2.83 46.56 -31.24
N ARG A 949 4.12 46.26 -31.09
CA ARG A 949 5.21 47.02 -31.70
C ARG A 949 5.06 47.06 -33.22
N GLY A 950 4.76 45.92 -33.84
CA GLY A 950 4.54 45.82 -35.28
C GLY A 950 3.28 46.55 -35.78
N LEU A 951 2.24 46.67 -34.95
CA LEU A 951 1.05 47.46 -35.28
C LEU A 951 1.32 48.97 -35.22
N GLU A 952 2.01 49.43 -34.19
CA GLU A 952 2.36 50.85 -34.05
C GLU A 952 3.38 51.31 -35.10
N LEU A 953 4.38 50.50 -35.43
CA LEU A 953 5.30 50.82 -36.53
C LEU A 953 4.55 50.97 -37.86
N ARG A 954 3.56 50.12 -38.13
CA ARG A 954 2.69 50.25 -39.31
C ARG A 954 1.83 51.52 -39.26
N ARG A 955 1.28 51.88 -38.09
CA ARG A 955 0.54 53.15 -37.92
C ARG A 955 1.43 54.36 -38.15
N MET A 956 2.66 54.34 -37.64
CA MET A 956 3.65 55.41 -37.85
C MET A 956 4.07 55.51 -39.32
N GLN A 957 4.31 54.37 -39.98
CA GLN A 957 4.59 54.33 -41.42
C GLN A 957 3.44 54.91 -42.23
N GLN A 958 2.19 54.48 -41.97
CA GLN A 958 1.02 55.04 -42.64
C GLN A 958 0.88 56.55 -42.42
N ARG A 959 1.18 57.06 -41.22
CA ARG A 959 1.19 58.51 -40.95
C ARG A 959 2.31 59.21 -41.73
N MET A 960 3.50 58.63 -41.79
CA MET A 960 4.63 59.17 -42.57
C MET A 960 4.33 59.17 -44.07
N ASP A 961 3.72 58.10 -44.59
CA ASP A 961 3.31 57.99 -46.00
C ASP A 961 2.21 59.03 -46.32
N GLN A 962 1.23 59.20 -45.44
CA GLN A 962 0.22 60.26 -45.58
C GLN A 962 0.86 61.65 -45.61
N ILE A 963 1.81 61.94 -44.72
CA ILE A 963 2.52 63.23 -44.70
C ILE A 963 3.35 63.41 -45.99
N SER A 964 4.01 62.35 -46.46
CA SER A 964 4.77 62.36 -47.72
C SER A 964 3.87 62.60 -48.94
N ASP A 965 2.70 61.97 -48.99
CA ASP A 965 1.73 62.15 -50.07
C ASP A 965 1.15 63.58 -50.09
N PHE A 966 0.94 64.18 -48.92
CA PHE A 966 0.54 65.59 -48.80
C PHE A 966 1.61 66.55 -49.35
N ASP A 967 2.90 66.26 -49.15
CA ASP A 967 3.99 67.10 -49.70
C ASP A 967 4.14 66.95 -51.22
N VAL A 968 3.89 65.75 -51.77
CA VAL A 968 3.93 65.53 -53.22
C VAL A 968 2.75 66.20 -53.94
N HIS A 969 1.59 66.31 -53.30
CA HIS A 969 0.38 66.91 -53.89
C HIS A 969 0.22 68.42 -53.56
N GLY A 970 1.04 68.96 -52.64
CA GLY A 970 1.01 70.35 -52.21
C GLY A 970 1.62 71.39 -53.18
N GLN A 971 2.32 70.96 -54.26
CA GLN A 971 2.89 71.88 -55.26
C GLN A 971 2.06 72.07 -56.55
N SER A 972 0.91 71.42 -56.69
CA SER A 972 -0.01 71.73 -57.79
C SER A 972 -1.14 72.65 -57.32
N GLN A 973 -0.80 73.91 -57.05
CA GLN A 973 -1.80 74.98 -56.94
C GLN A 973 -2.53 75.16 -58.28
N GLY A 974 -3.79 74.71 -58.31
CA GLY A 974 -4.85 75.21 -59.16
C GLY A 974 -6.11 75.39 -58.29
N SER A 975 -6.30 76.60 -57.76
CA SER A 975 -7.42 77.04 -56.91
C SER A 975 -8.72 77.26 -57.74
N PRO A 976 -9.90 77.54 -57.16
CA PRO A 976 -10.81 76.63 -56.46
C PRO A 976 -12.28 76.76 -56.94
N ALA A 977 -13.20 75.91 -56.46
CA ALA A 977 -14.64 76.20 -56.46
C ALA A 977 -15.31 75.64 -55.19
N PRO A 978 -16.17 76.41 -54.51
CA PRO A 978 -16.80 75.99 -53.26
C PRO A 978 -18.14 75.26 -53.54
N PRO A 979 -18.49 74.21 -52.79
CA PRO A 979 -19.88 73.86 -52.61
C PRO A 979 -20.38 74.22 -51.20
N ALA A 980 -21.65 74.58 -51.20
CA ALA A 980 -22.44 75.07 -50.10
C ALA A 980 -22.72 74.02 -49.01
N ASN A 981 -22.97 74.55 -47.81
CA ASN A 981 -23.84 74.09 -46.71
C ASN A 981 -24.08 72.58 -46.51
N PRO A 982 -23.84 72.05 -45.29
CA PRO A 982 -24.37 70.75 -44.90
C PRO A 982 -25.86 70.86 -44.51
N PRO A 983 -26.73 69.91 -44.91
CA PRO A 983 -28.02 69.75 -44.28
C PRO A 983 -27.93 68.81 -43.08
N GLU A 984 -28.81 69.12 -42.13
CA GLU A 984 -29.17 68.40 -40.92
C GLU A 984 -29.41 66.90 -41.11
N ASN A 985 -28.94 66.15 -40.11
CA ASN A 985 -29.73 65.23 -39.30
C ASN A 985 -30.68 64.25 -40.04
N ARG A 986 -30.28 62.99 -40.15
CA ARG A 986 -31.20 61.84 -40.27
C ARG A 986 -30.52 60.55 -39.79
N GLN A 987 -31.06 60.00 -38.70
CA GLN A 987 -30.94 58.58 -38.35
C GLN A 987 -31.49 57.72 -39.51
N PRO A 988 -30.91 56.56 -39.82
CA PRO A 988 -31.60 55.54 -40.58
C PRO A 988 -32.32 54.59 -39.62
N GLU A 989 -33.64 54.56 -39.78
CA GLU A 989 -34.52 53.47 -39.37
C GLU A 989 -34.12 52.17 -40.06
N SER A 990 -34.19 51.07 -39.32
CA SER A 990 -34.21 49.70 -39.83
C SER A 990 -35.44 49.46 -40.71
N PRO A 991 -35.32 48.61 -41.76
CA PRO A 991 -36.43 47.71 -42.03
C PRO A 991 -36.01 46.29 -42.43
N ASN A 992 -36.67 45.34 -41.76
CA ASN A 992 -37.24 44.07 -42.23
C ASN A 992 -36.56 43.23 -43.32
N ASP A 993 -36.35 41.97 -42.95
CA ASP A 993 -36.90 40.76 -43.57
C ASP A 993 -37.19 40.79 -45.08
N SER A 994 -36.39 40.04 -45.83
CA SER A 994 -36.95 39.15 -46.85
C SER A 994 -35.99 37.98 -47.09
N ASP A 995 -36.63 36.81 -47.16
CA ASP A 995 -36.09 35.50 -47.48
C ASP A 995 -35.25 35.51 -48.77
N ASP A 996 -34.09 34.85 -48.73
CA ASP A 996 -33.49 34.28 -49.94
C ASP A 996 -32.81 32.95 -49.59
N ASP A 997 -33.54 31.87 -49.86
CA ASP A 997 -33.05 30.50 -49.96
C ASP A 997 -32.13 30.40 -51.19
N SER A 998 -30.83 30.17 -51.00
CA SER A 998 -30.07 29.26 -51.88
C SER A 998 -28.74 28.80 -51.27
N PRO A 999 -28.37 27.52 -51.48
CA PRO A 999 -27.24 26.87 -50.82
C PRO A 999 -25.98 26.90 -51.70
N ALA A 1000 -24.83 27.18 -51.10
CA ALA A 1000 -23.50 26.86 -51.60
C ALA A 1000 -22.55 26.94 -50.39
N ASP A 1001 -22.03 25.81 -49.92
CA ASP A 1001 -20.82 25.13 -50.42
C ASP A 1001 -19.54 25.88 -50.05
N ASP A 1002 -18.67 25.13 -49.35
CA ASP A 1002 -17.32 25.46 -48.91
C ASP A 1002 -17.26 26.69 -47.98
N TRP A 1003 -16.53 26.73 -46.88
CA TRP A 1003 -15.10 26.48 -46.72
C TRP A 1003 -14.85 25.87 -45.35
N ALA A 1004 -14.44 24.60 -45.34
CA ALA A 1004 -13.65 24.03 -44.27
C ALA A 1004 -12.24 23.82 -44.81
N LEU A 1005 -11.24 24.47 -44.20
CA LEU A 1005 -9.87 23.97 -43.97
C LEU A 1005 -8.98 25.08 -43.35
N ASP A 1006 -8.49 24.76 -42.16
CA ASP A 1006 -7.15 24.96 -41.56
C ASP A 1006 -6.44 26.33 -41.62
N VAL A 1007 -6.03 26.85 -40.44
CA VAL A 1007 -4.79 26.48 -39.72
C VAL A 1007 -5.00 26.64 -38.21
#